data_AF-A0A7K5QRP1-F1
#
_entry.id   AF-A0A7K5QRP1-F1
#
_cell.length_a   1.000
_cell.length_b   1.000
_cell.length_c   1.000
_cell.angle_alpha   90.00
_cell.angle_beta   90.00
_cell.angle_gamma   90.00
#
_symmetry.space_group_name_H-M   'P 1'
#
loop_
_entity.id
_entity.type
_entity.pdbx_description
1 polymer ?
#
loop_
_entity_poly.entity_id
_entity_poly.type
_entity_poly.pdbx_seq_one_letter_code
_entity_poly.pdbx_strand_id
1 'polypeptide(L)'
;LGCSAVPYVGGAVAGSSCEQCREGATYSGAVISPNLETTKIMRVPHALSVSDCIAACCDLSGCDLSWMFERRCYIVNCQHKDNCEPKKIETVKSYLTFVLRPSQRPASLLGLGQVIPSMVHSVGLQNEPSEEVSSLKKLSLLGKDPSLEEIPEYIDDYKELEQDPFQVGIKHEQKDSMDYADWGLIVAGENGFNTSTGDDGNNQEDFAEKKGEAGKVESLLNKNSSELTSVNEHATERSSLLEITPLPGRTFEREAAVPLLAQPEDALQREVCLPLRKQGAAPSSSDKPDFSPGVPEKTQTPTVAPENATEGGIMPLPTNTAPSEPMQLFTPPATAAKAVKELIVSAGDNIQVMLPKNEVELNAFAVPPPSTETAYTYEWSLISHPADYSGEMERRHSQTLKLSHLSVGLYAFKVTVSGENAFGEGFVNVTVKPAVRINQPPVAVASPKVQEVSLPTTSTFIDGSQSTDDVKIVSYHWEEIKGPLREQKASADTPVLHLSNLVPGNYTFRLTVIDSDGAANSTIASLTVNKPVDYPPIANAGPNQAVTLPQNFITLNGNQSSDDHEIVSYEWSLSPKSKGKVVAMQGVRTPYLQLSAMQEGDYTFQLTVTDSARQRSTAEVTLIVQPENNSPPVAVAGPDKELTFPVESTTLDGSKSQDDQGIVFYQWENISGPSSVQMENTDKAIATVTGLQVGTYHFRLTVKDQQGLSSASVLSITVKEENNSPPRAHAGGKHVLVLPNNSVTLDGSGSADDQGIVSYLWIRDGQSPAAGDVIHGSDHEAVLQLTNLVEGTYIFHLKVTDAKGDSDVDSATVEVRPDPKRSGLVELILQVGVGQLSEQQKDTLVRQLAVLLNVLDSDIKVQKIQAYSDISTAVVFYVQNGHPSTVIKASDVSRTLHVQLLKQKADFLLFKVLRVDTA
;
A
#
# COMPACT_ATOMS: atom_id res chain seq x y z
N LEU A 1 38.03 8.75 -4.06
CA LEU A 1 39.34 9.44 -4.07
C LEU A 1 39.10 10.89 -3.64
N GLY A 2 39.99 11.50 -2.84
CA GLY A 2 39.88 12.94 -2.53
C GLY A 2 39.82 13.37 -1.05
N CYS A 3 40.55 12.72 -0.15
CA CYS A 3 40.94 13.33 1.13
C CYS A 3 42.46 13.22 1.25
N SER A 4 43.15 14.35 1.09
CA SER A 4 44.61 14.45 1.19
C SER A 4 44.97 15.35 2.36
N ALA A 5 45.94 14.93 3.18
CA ALA A 5 46.30 15.64 4.40
C ALA A 5 47.38 16.70 4.17
N VAL A 6 47.28 17.80 4.92
CA VAL A 6 48.34 18.83 5.08
C VAL A 6 48.50 19.07 6.59
N PRO A 7 49.73 19.13 7.15
CA PRO A 7 49.96 19.07 8.59
C PRO A 7 49.69 20.39 9.33
N TYR A 8 49.54 20.28 10.66
CA TYR A 8 49.00 21.30 11.56
C TYR A 8 50.10 22.14 12.26
N VAL A 9 49.99 23.47 12.20
CA VAL A 9 50.52 24.43 13.19
C VAL A 9 49.60 25.65 13.17
N GLY A 10 48.93 26.08 14.23
CA GLY A 10 48.78 25.52 15.58
C GLY A 10 47.78 26.37 16.40
N GLY A 11 47.41 25.92 17.59
CA GLY A 11 46.38 26.56 18.43
C GLY A 11 45.14 25.67 18.61
N ALA A 12 44.56 25.64 19.81
CA ALA A 12 43.62 24.59 20.21
C ALA A 12 42.23 25.11 20.59
N VAL A 13 41.20 24.53 19.97
CA VAL A 13 39.83 24.38 20.50
C VAL A 13 39.39 22.94 20.16
N ALA A 14 38.48 22.35 20.94
CA ALA A 14 38.05 20.96 20.79
C ALA A 14 37.50 20.66 19.38
N GLY A 15 37.82 19.47 18.85
CA GLY A 15 37.51 19.09 17.47
C GLY A 15 36.03 18.84 17.21
N SER A 16 35.54 19.29 16.06
CA SER A 16 34.20 19.00 15.57
C SER A 16 34.11 17.55 15.07
N SER A 17 33.27 16.74 15.70
CA SER A 17 32.79 15.49 15.11
C SER A 17 31.81 15.80 13.98
N CYS A 18 32.04 15.30 12.76
CA CYS A 18 30.98 15.25 11.75
C CYS A 18 29.82 14.41 12.31
N GLU A 19 28.61 14.97 12.35
CA GLU A 19 27.42 14.25 12.79
C GLU A 19 26.98 13.24 11.73
N GLN A 20 27.62 12.07 11.76
CA GLN A 20 27.23 10.95 10.94
C GLN A 20 25.83 10.47 11.29
N CYS A 21 25.12 10.07 10.23
CA CYS A 21 23.89 9.30 10.26
C CYS A 21 23.98 8.11 11.23
N ARG A 22 22.90 7.84 11.98
CA ARG A 22 22.88 6.84 13.07
C ARG A 22 21.75 5.82 12.90
N GLU A 23 21.96 4.64 13.49
CA GLU A 23 20.91 3.64 13.68
C GLU A 23 19.78 4.20 14.56
N GLY A 24 18.53 3.97 14.16
CA GLY A 24 17.32 4.35 14.88
C GLY A 24 16.64 3.16 15.54
N ALA A 25 15.31 3.08 15.40
CA ALA A 25 14.54 1.96 15.93
C ALA A 25 14.67 0.73 15.02
N THR A 26 15.04 -0.42 15.61
CA THR A 26 15.23 -1.71 14.94
C THR A 26 14.17 -2.72 15.39
N TYR A 27 13.48 -3.34 14.44
CA TYR A 27 12.37 -4.29 14.62
C TYR A 27 12.73 -5.64 13.97
N SER A 28 12.86 -6.69 14.79
CA SER A 28 13.07 -8.08 14.35
C SER A 28 11.74 -8.81 14.15
N GLY A 29 11.63 -9.59 13.07
CA GLY A 29 10.40 -10.35 12.77
C GLY A 29 9.24 -9.43 12.38
N ALA A 30 9.52 -8.41 11.57
CA ALA A 30 8.53 -7.46 11.07
C ALA A 30 8.73 -7.15 9.59
N VAL A 31 7.66 -6.79 8.89
CA VAL A 31 7.64 -6.35 7.49
C VAL A 31 6.83 -5.06 7.35
N ILE A 32 7.04 -4.32 6.26
CA ILE A 32 6.19 -3.17 5.90
C ILE A 32 5.11 -3.58 4.89
N SER A 33 4.04 -2.79 4.79
CA SER A 33 3.04 -2.89 3.71
C SER A 33 3.12 -1.65 2.82
N PRO A 34 4.08 -1.60 1.88
CA PRO A 34 4.29 -0.42 1.05
C PRO A 34 3.13 -0.24 0.07
N ASN A 35 2.60 0.99 -0.03
CA ASN A 35 1.88 1.39 -1.23
C ASN A 35 2.92 1.52 -2.37
N LEU A 36 2.81 0.69 -3.40
CA LEU A 36 3.81 0.59 -4.48
C LEU A 36 3.85 1.81 -5.44
N GLU A 37 2.82 2.65 -5.43
CA GLU A 37 2.74 3.88 -6.25
C GLU A 37 3.56 5.02 -5.62
N THR A 38 3.61 5.06 -4.28
CA THR A 38 4.26 6.13 -3.49
C THR A 38 5.56 5.70 -2.79
N THR A 39 5.73 4.41 -2.51
CA THR A 39 6.86 3.89 -1.72
C THR A 39 7.95 3.31 -2.62
N LYS A 40 9.01 4.08 -2.85
CA LYS A 40 10.17 3.59 -3.62
C LYS A 40 11.04 2.67 -2.77
N ILE A 41 11.05 1.39 -3.13
CA ILE A 41 11.94 0.37 -2.57
C ILE A 41 13.01 0.02 -3.59
N MET A 42 14.28 0.14 -3.22
CA MET A 42 15.42 -0.29 -4.05
C MET A 42 16.17 -1.42 -3.35
N ARG A 43 16.70 -2.38 -4.13
CA ARG A 43 17.52 -3.49 -3.60
C ARG A 43 19.00 -3.10 -3.64
N VAL A 44 19.72 -3.30 -2.54
CA VAL A 44 21.18 -3.12 -2.48
C VAL A 44 21.85 -4.50 -2.67
N PRO A 45 22.46 -4.80 -3.83
CA PRO A 45 22.92 -6.15 -4.16
C PRO A 45 24.19 -6.58 -3.41
N HIS A 46 24.95 -5.64 -2.83
CA HIS A 46 26.26 -5.91 -2.20
C HIS A 46 26.22 -5.95 -0.66
N ALA A 47 25.11 -5.54 -0.02
CA ALA A 47 24.97 -5.55 1.44
C ALA A 47 24.49 -6.95 1.92
N LEU A 48 25.34 -7.64 2.69
CA LEU A 48 25.12 -9.02 3.13
C LEU A 48 24.79 -9.14 4.64
N SER A 49 25.17 -8.14 5.44
CA SER A 49 24.80 -7.99 6.85
C SER A 49 23.80 -6.86 7.07
N VAL A 50 23.15 -6.86 8.24
CA VAL A 50 22.27 -5.76 8.66
C VAL A 50 23.04 -4.43 8.75
N SER A 51 24.30 -4.46 9.23
CA SER A 51 25.16 -3.28 9.32
C SER A 51 25.48 -2.68 7.95
N ASP A 52 25.74 -3.50 6.93
CA ASP A 52 25.99 -3.02 5.55
C ASP A 52 24.73 -2.35 4.97
N CYS A 53 23.55 -2.87 5.35
CA CYS A 53 22.26 -2.36 4.87
C CYS A 53 21.90 -1.02 5.51
N ILE A 54 22.19 -0.85 6.81
CA ILE A 54 22.07 0.43 7.52
C ILE A 54 23.05 1.45 6.94
N ALA A 55 24.31 1.07 6.69
CA ALA A 55 25.31 1.93 6.07
C ALA A 55 24.88 2.41 4.67
N ALA A 56 24.44 1.49 3.80
CA ALA A 56 23.95 1.83 2.46
C ALA A 56 22.70 2.73 2.46
N CYS A 57 21.86 2.64 3.50
CA CYS A 57 20.77 3.59 3.71
C CYS A 57 21.29 4.95 4.19
N CYS A 58 22.26 4.98 5.11
CA CYS A 58 22.88 6.21 5.60
C CYS A 58 23.57 7.03 4.51
N ASP A 59 24.26 6.38 3.56
CA ASP A 59 24.91 7.02 2.41
C ASP A 59 23.92 7.70 1.44
N LEU A 60 22.63 7.33 1.48
CA LEU A 60 21.59 7.86 0.61
C LEU A 60 20.67 8.81 1.36
N SER A 61 20.73 10.10 1.01
CA SER A 61 20.00 11.19 1.69
C SER A 61 18.49 11.02 1.74
N GLY A 62 17.90 10.23 0.83
CA GLY A 62 16.47 9.92 0.75
C GLY A 62 16.06 8.51 1.17
N CYS A 63 16.86 7.81 1.98
CA CYS A 63 16.47 6.52 2.57
C CYS A 63 16.10 6.69 4.06
N ASP A 64 14.87 6.37 4.43
CA ASP A 64 14.37 6.56 5.81
C ASP A 64 14.45 5.27 6.64
N LEU A 65 14.43 4.13 5.94
CA LEU A 65 14.29 2.80 6.49
C LEU A 65 15.12 1.80 5.68
N SER A 66 15.98 1.05 6.36
CA SER A 66 16.69 -0.12 5.83
C SER A 66 15.94 -1.40 6.20
N TRP A 67 15.88 -2.35 5.27
CA TRP A 67 15.13 -3.60 5.42
C TRP A 67 15.95 -4.79 4.95
N MET A 68 16.38 -5.63 5.89
CA MET A 68 17.07 -6.89 5.61
C MET A 68 16.07 -8.05 5.67
N PHE A 69 15.60 -8.49 4.50
CA PHE A 69 14.65 -9.60 4.36
C PHE A 69 15.37 -10.82 3.75
N GLU A 70 15.42 -11.95 4.47
CA GLU A 70 16.02 -13.21 3.98
C GLU A 70 17.43 -13.07 3.37
N ARG A 71 18.31 -12.33 4.05
CA ARG A 71 19.68 -11.97 3.60
C ARG A 71 19.74 -11.11 2.33
N ARG A 72 18.67 -10.39 2.00
CA ARG A 72 18.64 -9.38 0.93
C ARG A 72 18.38 -8.01 1.54
N CYS A 73 19.28 -7.06 1.30
CA CYS A 73 19.09 -5.68 1.71
C CYS A 73 18.19 -4.92 0.72
N TYR A 74 17.23 -4.20 1.29
CA TYR A 74 16.38 -3.23 0.64
C TYR A 74 16.46 -1.90 1.39
N ILE A 75 16.29 -0.81 0.67
CA ILE A 75 16.26 0.56 1.17
C ILE A 75 14.94 1.21 0.74
N VAL A 76 14.32 1.96 1.65
CA VAL A 76 12.93 2.42 1.53
C VAL A 76 12.86 3.93 1.79
N ASN A 77 12.18 4.64 0.90
CA ASN A 77 11.76 6.02 1.10
C ASN A 77 10.32 6.07 1.61
N CYS A 78 10.07 6.74 2.73
CA CYS A 78 8.83 6.71 3.48
C CYS A 78 8.05 8.04 3.35
N GLN A 79 7.51 8.33 2.16
CA GLN A 79 6.78 9.59 1.88
C GLN A 79 5.64 9.88 2.86
N HIS A 80 4.96 8.83 3.33
CA HIS A 80 3.95 8.88 4.38
C HIS A 80 4.26 7.85 5.47
N LYS A 81 3.91 8.19 6.71
CA LYS A 81 4.20 7.38 7.91
C LYS A 81 3.68 5.94 7.78
N ASP A 82 2.47 5.80 7.25
CA ASP A 82 1.71 4.56 7.26
C ASP A 82 2.27 3.50 6.27
N ASN A 83 2.93 3.96 5.19
CA ASN A 83 3.61 3.10 4.22
C ASN A 83 4.78 2.29 4.84
N CYS A 84 5.32 2.76 5.97
CA CYS A 84 6.49 2.19 6.63
C CYS A 84 6.19 1.69 8.05
N GLU A 85 4.92 1.52 8.44
CA GLU A 85 4.58 0.97 9.76
C GLU A 85 4.98 -0.53 9.86
N PRO A 86 5.79 -0.94 10.86
CA PRO A 86 6.31 -2.30 10.98
C PRO A 86 5.27 -3.28 11.52
N LYS A 87 4.79 -4.20 10.68
CA LYS A 87 3.84 -5.26 11.03
C LYS A 87 4.58 -6.54 11.40
N LYS A 88 4.33 -7.05 12.61
CA LYS A 88 5.03 -8.24 13.15
C LYS A 88 4.59 -9.53 12.44
N ILE A 89 5.53 -10.35 12.01
CA ILE A 89 5.33 -11.68 11.43
C ILE A 89 6.38 -12.63 12.02
N GLU A 90 5.95 -13.65 12.75
CA GLU A 90 6.84 -14.50 13.56
C GLU A 90 7.54 -15.62 12.75
N THR A 91 7.18 -15.79 11.47
CA THR A 91 7.66 -16.88 10.61
C THR A 91 8.85 -16.52 9.71
N VAL A 92 9.26 -15.25 9.63
CA VAL A 92 10.27 -14.77 8.65
C VAL A 92 11.49 -14.10 9.28
N LYS A 93 12.67 -14.35 8.70
CA LYS A 93 13.94 -13.70 9.11
C LYS A 93 14.06 -12.33 8.45
N SER A 94 13.37 -11.36 9.06
CA SER A 94 13.30 -9.97 8.65
C SER A 94 13.79 -9.02 9.75
N TYR A 95 14.58 -8.01 9.38
CA TYR A 95 15.00 -6.92 10.25
C TYR A 95 14.72 -5.58 9.57
N LEU A 96 13.94 -4.73 10.21
CA LEU A 96 13.62 -3.36 9.78
C LEU A 96 14.33 -2.37 10.69
N THR A 97 15.14 -1.48 10.14
CA THR A 97 15.90 -0.49 10.91
C THR A 97 15.75 0.90 10.33
N PHE A 98 15.08 1.76 11.08
CA PHE A 98 14.95 3.19 10.76
C PHE A 98 16.30 3.90 10.91
N VAL A 99 16.46 5.00 10.18
CA VAL A 99 17.73 5.73 10.10
C VAL A 99 17.55 7.18 10.56
N LEU A 100 18.39 7.60 11.51
CA LEU A 100 18.34 8.94 12.11
C LEU A 100 19.41 9.84 11.49
N ARG A 101 19.00 10.97 10.91
CA ARG A 101 19.88 12.04 10.42
C ARG A 101 19.59 13.35 11.17
N PRO A 102 20.60 14.20 11.45
CA PRO A 102 20.36 15.56 11.93
C PRO A 102 19.53 16.34 10.90
N SER A 103 18.46 17.00 11.34
CA SER A 103 17.62 17.81 10.46
C SER A 103 18.32 19.11 10.08
N GLN A 104 18.45 19.38 8.78
CA GLN A 104 18.85 20.72 8.34
C GLN A 104 17.73 21.72 8.65
N ARG A 105 18.09 22.84 9.28
CA ARG A 105 17.16 23.98 9.44
C ARG A 105 16.95 24.66 8.09
N PRO A 106 15.71 25.06 7.73
CA PRO A 106 15.52 26.06 6.69
C PRO A 106 16.14 27.39 7.13
N ALA A 107 16.79 28.09 6.20
CA ALA A 107 17.51 29.33 6.48
C ALA A 107 16.57 30.55 6.53
N SER A 108 15.88 30.72 7.67
CA SER A 108 15.09 31.92 7.97
C SER A 108 15.55 32.57 9.28
N LEU A 109 15.80 33.89 9.23
CA LEU A 109 15.95 34.81 10.36
C LEU A 109 17.10 34.55 11.35
N LEU A 110 18.27 35.13 11.03
CA LEU A 110 18.98 35.99 11.98
C LEU A 110 18.81 37.44 11.48
N GLY A 111 18.32 38.41 12.26
CA GLY A 111 17.74 38.34 13.60
C GLY A 111 17.71 39.74 14.23
N LEU A 112 17.14 39.89 15.43
CA LEU A 112 17.44 41.00 16.36
C LEU A 112 17.08 40.58 17.79
N GLY A 113 17.81 41.12 18.77
CA GLY A 113 17.76 40.66 20.17
C GLY A 113 16.80 41.45 21.07
N GLN A 114 16.26 40.74 22.06
CA GLN A 114 15.64 41.17 23.33
C GLN A 114 15.54 42.69 23.64
N VAL A 115 14.34 43.12 24.07
CA VAL A 115 14.01 43.61 25.44
C VAL A 115 12.61 44.26 25.43
N ILE A 116 11.83 44.08 26.49
CA ILE A 116 10.58 44.83 26.77
C ILE A 116 10.77 45.56 28.11
N PRO A 117 10.52 46.89 28.17
CA PRO A 117 9.48 47.37 29.07
C PRO A 117 8.65 48.57 28.53
N SER A 118 7.32 48.38 28.49
CA SER A 118 6.24 49.32 28.86
C SER A 118 6.24 50.81 28.44
N MET A 119 5.08 51.23 27.89
CA MET A 119 4.42 52.56 27.99
C MET A 119 5.12 53.80 27.41
N VAL A 120 4.42 54.54 26.52
CA VAL A 120 3.79 55.87 26.75
C VAL A 120 3.14 56.40 25.46
N HIS A 121 2.09 57.22 25.61
CA HIS A 121 1.33 57.93 24.56
C HIS A 121 2.15 58.92 23.69
N SER A 122 1.79 59.06 22.40
CA SER A 122 1.25 60.31 21.77
C SER A 122 1.69 60.62 20.32
N VAL A 123 0.68 60.83 19.45
CA VAL A 123 0.46 61.97 18.50
C VAL A 123 1.65 62.57 17.71
N GLY A 124 1.51 62.68 16.38
CA GLY A 124 2.34 63.65 15.60
C GLY A 124 2.34 63.59 14.06
N LEU A 125 1.21 63.90 13.41
CA LEU A 125 1.02 64.55 12.08
C LEU A 125 2.07 64.43 10.93
N GLN A 126 1.55 64.12 9.72
CA GLN A 126 1.82 64.77 8.41
C GLN A 126 3.20 64.56 7.73
N ASN A 127 3.35 64.55 6.39
CA ASN A 127 2.44 64.88 5.28
C ASN A 127 2.64 63.94 4.04
N GLU A 128 1.68 63.96 3.12
CA GLU A 128 1.72 63.37 1.77
C GLU A 128 2.23 64.40 0.70
N PRO A 129 1.95 64.28 -0.61
CA PRO A 129 2.41 63.28 -1.58
C PRO A 129 3.12 63.92 -2.81
N SER A 130 3.50 63.10 -3.80
CA SER A 130 3.16 63.40 -5.21
C SER A 130 3.24 62.16 -6.10
N GLU A 131 2.37 62.10 -7.10
CA GLU A 131 2.43 61.17 -8.24
C GLU A 131 3.54 61.65 -9.23
N GLU A 132 3.85 61.06 -10.40
CA GLU A 132 2.97 60.62 -11.48
C GLU A 132 3.64 59.62 -12.46
N VAL A 133 2.87 59.15 -13.46
CA VAL A 133 3.24 58.08 -14.39
C VAL A 133 3.60 58.62 -15.77
N SER A 134 4.70 58.15 -16.38
CA SER A 134 4.72 57.97 -17.84
C SER A 134 5.76 56.96 -18.33
N SER A 135 5.51 56.41 -19.53
CA SER A 135 6.34 55.40 -20.18
C SER A 135 6.90 55.91 -21.51
N LEU A 136 8.18 55.64 -21.81
CA LEU A 136 8.67 55.01 -23.07
C LEU A 136 10.19 55.21 -23.35
N LYS A 137 10.75 54.25 -24.10
CA LYS A 137 11.91 54.35 -25.01
C LYS A 137 13.27 54.88 -24.49
N LYS A 138 14.06 53.93 -23.96
CA LYS A 138 15.37 53.44 -24.50
C LYS A 138 16.39 54.45 -25.10
N LEU A 139 17.65 54.27 -24.66
CA LEU A 139 18.93 54.58 -25.34
C LEU A 139 19.31 56.09 -25.39
N SER A 140 20.60 56.47 -25.48
CA SER A 140 21.80 55.72 -25.89
C SER A 140 23.13 56.26 -25.26
N LEU A 141 24.28 55.89 -25.85
CA LEU A 141 25.69 56.28 -25.59
C LEU A 141 26.45 55.33 -24.64
N LEU A 142 27.70 54.91 -24.93
CA LEU A 142 28.65 55.21 -26.01
C LEU A 142 29.64 54.01 -26.10
N GLY A 143 30.11 53.44 -27.22
CA GLY A 143 29.92 53.57 -28.69
C GLY A 143 30.83 52.48 -29.36
N LYS A 144 31.35 52.54 -30.60
CA LYS A 144 31.14 53.42 -31.77
C LYS A 144 31.85 52.82 -33.03
N ASP A 145 31.08 52.49 -34.08
CA ASP A 145 31.42 52.47 -35.55
C ASP A 145 32.67 51.71 -36.09
N PRO A 146 32.83 51.50 -37.43
CA PRO A 146 31.91 51.73 -38.55
C PRO A 146 31.59 50.50 -39.44
N SER A 147 30.67 50.73 -40.38
CA SER A 147 30.15 49.85 -41.44
C SER A 147 31.05 49.72 -42.68
N LEU A 148 30.74 48.75 -43.56
CA LEU A 148 30.70 48.95 -45.03
C LEU A 148 29.77 47.91 -45.70
N GLU A 149 29.60 48.00 -47.02
CA GLU A 149 28.37 47.63 -47.75
C GLU A 149 28.50 46.45 -48.76
N GLU A 150 27.33 46.00 -49.25
CA GLU A 150 27.07 45.38 -50.56
C GLU A 150 27.46 43.91 -50.88
N ILE A 151 26.78 43.43 -51.93
CA ILE A 151 26.74 42.09 -52.56
C ILE A 151 26.80 42.42 -54.07
N PRO A 152 27.68 41.83 -54.93
CA PRO A 152 27.43 40.45 -55.40
C PRO A 152 28.63 39.63 -55.95
N GLU A 153 28.28 38.45 -56.48
CA GLU A 153 28.88 37.74 -57.63
C GLU A 153 30.20 36.92 -57.54
N TYR A 154 29.99 35.60 -57.61
CA TYR A 154 30.52 34.66 -58.63
C TYR A 154 31.99 34.15 -58.62
N ILE A 155 32.07 32.85 -58.29
CA ILE A 155 32.61 31.73 -59.09
C ILE A 155 33.98 31.06 -58.77
N ASP A 156 33.87 29.73 -58.70
CA ASP A 156 34.78 28.59 -58.98
C ASP A 156 36.03 28.18 -58.15
N ASP A 157 36.15 26.84 -58.14
CA ASP A 157 37.28 25.92 -57.92
C ASP A 157 38.05 25.91 -56.59
N TYR A 158 37.82 24.84 -55.82
CA TYR A 158 38.71 23.65 -55.93
C TYR A 158 38.01 22.33 -55.54
N LYS A 159 38.03 21.37 -56.48
CA LYS A 159 37.84 19.89 -56.33
C LYS A 159 39.06 19.25 -55.62
N GLU A 160 39.13 18.01 -55.12
CA GLU A 160 38.28 16.80 -54.93
C GLU A 160 39.00 15.88 -53.88
N LEU A 161 38.61 14.65 -53.49
CA LEU A 161 37.56 13.71 -53.92
C LEU A 161 36.72 13.24 -52.68
N GLU A 162 36.56 12.01 -52.15
CA GLU A 162 36.92 10.64 -52.55
C GLU A 162 35.93 9.56 -52.00
N GLN A 163 34.83 9.36 -52.74
CA GLN A 163 34.20 8.06 -53.09
C GLN A 163 33.73 7.02 -52.03
N ASP A 164 32.40 6.91 -51.96
CA ASP A 164 31.51 5.73 -52.10
C ASP A 164 32.12 4.47 -52.78
N PRO A 165 31.52 3.25 -52.69
CA PRO A 165 30.67 2.84 -53.82
C PRO A 165 29.58 1.74 -53.62
N PHE A 166 28.61 1.74 -54.55
CA PHE A 166 27.73 0.62 -55.03
C PHE A 166 26.54 0.17 -54.14
N GLN A 167 25.32 -0.10 -54.64
CA GLN A 167 24.54 0.31 -55.84
C GLN A 167 23.05 -0.13 -55.58
N VAL A 168 22.03 -0.16 -56.47
CA VAL A 168 21.85 -0.25 -57.94
C VAL A 168 20.62 0.59 -58.37
N GLY A 169 20.28 0.63 -59.67
CA GLY A 169 18.99 1.13 -60.19
C GLY A 169 17.80 0.17 -59.98
N ILE A 170 16.63 0.35 -60.61
CA ILE A 170 16.36 0.91 -61.95
C ILE A 170 15.19 1.91 -61.94
N LYS A 171 15.19 2.83 -62.92
CA LYS A 171 14.05 3.69 -63.29
C LYS A 171 13.76 3.58 -64.80
N HIS A 172 12.60 4.09 -65.20
CA HIS A 172 11.95 4.06 -66.53
C HIS A 172 11.28 2.72 -66.92
N GLU A 173 10.05 2.65 -67.46
CA GLU A 173 9.13 3.61 -68.16
C GLU A 173 9.22 3.57 -69.71
N GLN A 174 8.48 2.63 -70.28
CA GLN A 174 7.76 2.72 -71.57
C GLN A 174 6.44 1.94 -71.33
N LYS A 175 5.22 2.40 -71.67
CA LYS A 175 4.70 3.12 -72.85
C LYS A 175 4.46 2.16 -74.04
N ASP A 176 3.40 2.45 -74.79
CA ASP A 176 2.82 1.69 -75.92
C ASP A 176 1.96 0.47 -75.49
N SER A 177 0.81 0.14 -76.11
CA SER A 177 0.10 0.78 -77.24
C SER A 177 -1.40 0.38 -77.30
N MET A 178 -2.21 1.25 -77.93
CA MET A 178 -3.56 1.10 -78.54
C MET A 178 -4.70 0.32 -77.86
N ASP A 179 -5.85 0.99 -77.84
CA ASP A 179 -7.26 0.57 -78.03
C ASP A 179 -7.83 -0.74 -77.47
N TYR A 180 -9.00 -0.58 -76.87
CA TYR A 180 -9.83 -1.62 -76.27
C TYR A 180 -10.63 -2.40 -77.32
N ALA A 181 -10.10 -3.53 -77.78
CA ALA A 181 -10.81 -4.44 -78.69
C ALA A 181 -10.54 -5.93 -78.38
N ASP A 182 -11.50 -6.56 -77.71
CA ASP A 182 -12.17 -7.82 -78.08
C ASP A 182 -11.31 -9.01 -78.61
N TRP A 183 -11.22 -10.09 -77.82
CA TRP A 183 -11.96 -11.36 -78.08
C TRP A 183 -11.59 -12.46 -77.09
N GLY A 184 -12.58 -12.96 -76.35
CA GLY A 184 -12.46 -14.19 -75.54
C GLY A 184 -12.88 -15.42 -76.34
N LEU A 185 -12.08 -16.48 -76.35
CA LEU A 185 -12.35 -17.71 -77.12
C LEU A 185 -12.62 -18.92 -76.20
N ILE A 186 -13.90 -19.21 -75.95
CA ILE A 186 -14.42 -20.58 -75.75
C ILE A 186 -15.65 -20.73 -76.65
N VAL A 187 -15.79 -21.91 -77.28
CA VAL A 187 -16.55 -22.10 -78.53
C VAL A 187 -18.01 -22.56 -78.30
N ALA A 188 -18.98 -21.88 -78.95
CA ALA A 188 -20.02 -22.47 -79.84
C ALA A 188 -21.28 -21.56 -80.04
N GLY A 189 -21.83 -21.48 -81.27
CA GLY A 189 -23.27 -21.19 -81.49
C GLY A 189 -23.69 -19.93 -82.28
N GLU A 190 -23.71 -20.03 -83.62
CA GLU A 190 -24.61 -19.40 -84.63
C GLU A 190 -25.42 -18.07 -84.42
N ASN A 191 -25.28 -17.16 -85.41
CA ASN A 191 -26.30 -16.27 -86.06
C ASN A 191 -26.96 -15.03 -85.37
N GLY A 192 -26.86 -13.83 -85.99
CA GLY A 192 -28.08 -12.99 -86.24
C GLY A 192 -28.16 -11.43 -86.04
N PHE A 193 -27.44 -10.60 -86.81
CA PHE A 193 -27.91 -9.31 -87.45
C PHE A 193 -28.54 -8.07 -86.70
N ASN A 194 -27.82 -6.91 -86.77
CA ASN A 194 -28.20 -5.58 -87.36
C ASN A 194 -29.03 -4.41 -86.68
N THR A 195 -28.44 -3.17 -86.75
CA THR A 195 -29.00 -1.79 -87.06
C THR A 195 -30.07 -1.08 -86.18
N SER A 196 -30.22 0.26 -86.07
CA SER A 196 -29.38 1.47 -86.39
C SER A 196 -30.02 2.83 -85.94
N THR A 197 -29.22 3.93 -85.92
CA THR A 197 -29.56 5.39 -86.21
C THR A 197 -30.57 6.24 -85.37
N GLY A 198 -30.23 7.54 -85.18
CA GLY A 198 -31.12 8.68 -84.77
C GLY A 198 -30.83 9.26 -83.36
N ASP A 199 -30.60 10.55 -83.03
CA ASP A 199 -30.43 11.88 -83.68
C ASP A 199 -31.47 12.97 -83.27
N ASP A 200 -31.03 14.25 -83.16
CA ASP A 200 -31.74 15.50 -82.73
C ASP A 200 -32.45 15.53 -81.34
N GLY A 201 -32.74 16.67 -80.66
CA GLY A 201 -32.40 18.08 -80.92
C GLY A 201 -33.32 19.12 -80.20
N ASN A 202 -32.73 20.00 -79.36
CA ASN A 202 -33.18 21.37 -78.94
C ASN A 202 -34.53 21.69 -78.21
N ASN A 203 -34.42 22.63 -77.24
CA ASN A 203 -35.34 23.76 -76.90
C ASN A 203 -36.79 23.49 -76.36
N GLN A 204 -37.55 24.45 -75.78
CA GLN A 204 -37.28 25.64 -74.91
C GLN A 204 -38.65 26.21 -74.39
N GLU A 205 -38.65 26.89 -73.24
CA GLU A 205 -39.65 27.87 -72.71
C GLU A 205 -41.11 27.49 -72.29
N ASP A 206 -41.45 28.01 -71.10
CA ASP A 206 -42.67 28.68 -70.61
C ASP A 206 -44.13 28.13 -70.65
N PHE A 207 -44.69 28.12 -69.43
CA PHE A 207 -46.03 28.57 -69.01
C PHE A 207 -47.31 28.20 -69.81
N ALA A 208 -47.91 27.10 -69.37
CA ALA A 208 -49.28 27.02 -68.82
C ALA A 208 -50.52 27.42 -69.68
N GLU A 209 -51.38 26.43 -69.94
CA GLU A 209 -52.75 26.44 -69.40
C GLU A 209 -53.40 25.03 -69.31
N LYS A 210 -54.35 24.91 -68.37
CA LYS A 210 -55.46 23.95 -68.23
C LYS A 210 -55.30 22.44 -68.57
N LYS A 211 -55.46 21.66 -67.49
CA LYS A 211 -55.76 20.22 -67.39
C LYS A 211 -56.62 19.60 -68.51
N GLY A 212 -56.29 18.36 -68.87
CA GLY A 212 -57.21 17.34 -69.39
C GLY A 212 -57.06 16.02 -68.61
N GLU A 213 -58.18 15.34 -68.36
CA GLU A 213 -58.30 14.03 -67.69
C GLU A 213 -58.04 12.85 -68.65
N ALA A 214 -57.79 11.60 -68.24
CA ALA A 214 -57.39 10.98 -66.97
C ALA A 214 -56.99 9.50 -67.22
N GLY A 215 -56.41 8.79 -66.24
CA GLY A 215 -56.32 7.31 -66.35
C GLY A 215 -55.49 6.55 -65.30
N LYS A 216 -56.08 6.22 -64.13
CA LYS A 216 -55.60 5.26 -63.11
C LYS A 216 -54.24 5.59 -62.45
N VAL A 217 -53.96 5.24 -61.20
CA VAL A 217 -54.48 4.14 -60.34
C VAL A 217 -55.00 4.67 -59.00
N GLU A 218 -55.96 3.93 -58.44
CA GLU A 218 -56.68 4.16 -57.18
C GLU A 218 -56.18 3.22 -56.04
N SER A 219 -56.53 3.35 -54.75
CA SER A 219 -57.01 4.44 -53.87
C SER A 219 -57.31 3.81 -52.47
N LEU A 220 -57.95 4.42 -51.46
CA LEU A 220 -58.54 5.75 -51.24
C LEU A 220 -58.45 6.09 -49.73
N LEU A 221 -58.11 7.35 -49.41
CA LEU A 221 -58.44 7.96 -48.11
C LEU A 221 -59.88 8.50 -48.18
N ASN A 222 -60.86 7.77 -47.61
CA ASN A 222 -62.27 8.16 -47.57
C ASN A 222 -63.06 7.17 -46.67
N LYS A 223 -64.14 7.49 -45.96
CA LYS A 223 -65.13 8.60 -45.97
C LYS A 223 -65.49 8.99 -44.51
N ASN A 224 -66.15 10.11 -44.17
CA ASN A 224 -66.79 11.15 -44.98
C ASN A 224 -66.95 12.50 -44.21
N SER A 225 -67.27 13.56 -44.94
CA SER A 225 -68.24 14.62 -44.58
C SER A 225 -68.12 15.41 -43.26
N SER A 226 -67.42 16.55 -43.36
CA SER A 226 -68.01 17.91 -43.35
C SER A 226 -68.80 18.49 -42.17
N GLU A 227 -68.48 19.76 -41.89
CA GLU A 227 -69.25 20.84 -41.23
C GLU A 227 -69.28 20.96 -39.68
N LEU A 228 -68.73 22.10 -39.25
CA LEU A 228 -69.22 23.04 -38.23
C LEU A 228 -69.49 22.59 -36.77
N THR A 229 -68.73 23.25 -35.89
CA THR A 229 -69.09 23.72 -34.53
C THR A 229 -69.27 22.74 -33.36
N SER A 230 -68.46 23.02 -32.32
CA SER A 230 -68.80 23.07 -30.89
C SER A 230 -69.17 21.80 -30.09
N VAL A 231 -68.32 21.55 -29.07
CA VAL A 231 -68.70 21.35 -27.64
C VAL A 231 -69.33 20.01 -27.22
N ASN A 232 -68.61 19.33 -26.30
CA ASN A 232 -69.11 18.33 -25.31
C ASN A 232 -69.72 17.03 -25.88
N GLU A 233 -69.95 15.92 -25.14
CA GLU A 233 -69.48 15.45 -23.82
C GLU A 233 -69.54 13.89 -23.77
N HIS A 234 -69.28 13.31 -22.59
CA HIS A 234 -69.77 12.03 -22.02
C HIS A 234 -70.69 11.06 -22.83
N ALA A 235 -70.76 9.76 -22.54
CA ALA A 235 -69.93 8.77 -21.80
C ALA A 235 -70.71 7.42 -21.74
N THR A 236 -70.08 6.34 -21.25
CA THR A 236 -70.72 5.09 -20.71
C THR A 236 -71.56 4.25 -21.70
N GLU A 237 -71.72 2.93 -21.59
CA GLU A 237 -71.26 1.88 -20.64
C GLU A 237 -71.07 0.55 -21.44
N ARG A 238 -71.13 -0.74 -21.00
CA ARG A 238 -71.54 -1.46 -19.77
C ARG A 238 -70.78 -2.83 -19.69
N SER A 239 -71.02 -3.60 -18.63
CA SER A 239 -70.89 -5.07 -18.42
C SER A 239 -70.86 -6.01 -19.65
N SER A 240 -70.30 -7.23 -19.59
CA SER A 240 -69.48 -7.99 -18.60
C SER A 240 -69.20 -9.40 -19.17
N LEU A 241 -68.57 -10.42 -18.54
CA LEU A 241 -67.96 -10.69 -17.20
C LEU A 241 -66.97 -11.88 -17.40
N LEU A 242 -66.19 -12.25 -16.37
CA LEU A 242 -65.31 -13.43 -16.29
C LEU A 242 -64.08 -13.39 -17.24
N GLU A 243 -62.95 -14.07 -17.01
CA GLU A 243 -62.14 -14.41 -15.80
C GLU A 243 -60.74 -14.86 -16.32
N ILE A 244 -59.65 -15.08 -15.57
CA ILE A 244 -59.40 -15.11 -14.12
C ILE A 244 -58.36 -14.02 -13.75
N THR A 245 -57.81 -14.02 -12.53
CA THR A 245 -56.94 -12.99 -11.91
C THR A 245 -55.87 -13.65 -11.00
N PRO A 246 -54.93 -12.93 -10.34
CA PRO A 246 -54.65 -11.48 -10.32
C PRO A 246 -53.17 -11.04 -10.53
N LEU A 247 -52.99 -9.71 -10.66
CA LEU A 247 -51.78 -8.89 -10.42
C LEU A 247 -51.74 -8.46 -8.92
N PRO A 248 -51.30 -7.27 -8.43
CA PRO A 248 -50.38 -6.18 -8.88
C PRO A 248 -49.23 -5.92 -7.84
N GLY A 249 -48.42 -4.85 -7.86
CA GLY A 249 -48.20 -3.71 -8.79
C GLY A 249 -47.37 -2.56 -8.17
N ARG A 250 -47.16 -1.48 -8.94
CA ARG A 250 -46.44 -0.22 -8.59
C ARG A 250 -47.36 0.75 -7.75
N THR A 251 -47.03 1.99 -7.30
CA THR A 251 -46.03 3.02 -7.73
C THR A 251 -45.87 4.18 -6.71
N PHE A 252 -44.66 4.77 -6.61
CA PHE A 252 -44.26 6.20 -6.40
C PHE A 252 -44.81 7.14 -5.29
N GLU A 253 -43.88 7.99 -4.77
CA GLU A 253 -44.01 9.39 -4.25
C GLU A 253 -44.90 9.72 -3.00
N ARG A 254 -44.62 10.74 -2.15
CA ARG A 254 -43.43 11.56 -1.77
C ARG A 254 -43.71 12.30 -0.43
N GLU A 255 -42.66 12.86 0.21
CA GLU A 255 -42.65 13.87 1.32
C GLU A 255 -42.94 13.52 2.82
N ALA A 256 -42.25 14.29 3.68
CA ALA A 256 -42.57 14.78 5.04
C ALA A 256 -42.95 13.87 6.25
N ALA A 257 -41.93 13.56 7.07
CA ALA A 257 -41.78 13.93 8.50
C ALA A 257 -42.80 13.52 9.64
N VAL A 258 -42.27 12.76 10.64
CA VAL A 258 -42.22 13.09 12.12
C VAL A 258 -43.53 13.10 12.96
N PRO A 259 -43.59 12.58 14.23
CA PRO A 259 -42.78 11.57 14.95
C PRO A 259 -43.64 10.65 15.90
N LEU A 260 -43.07 10.23 17.06
CA LEU A 260 -43.62 9.51 18.24
C LEU A 260 -43.74 7.97 18.09
N LEU A 261 -43.10 7.11 18.90
CA LEU A 261 -42.94 6.96 20.38
C LEU A 261 -44.06 6.17 21.09
N ALA A 262 -43.80 4.88 21.35
CA ALA A 262 -44.35 4.09 22.45
C ALA A 262 -43.42 2.91 22.83
N GLN A 263 -43.51 2.43 24.07
CA GLN A 263 -42.75 1.37 24.76
C GLN A 263 -43.74 0.55 25.63
N PRO A 264 -43.37 -0.50 26.40
CA PRO A 264 -42.35 -1.57 26.24
C PRO A 264 -42.91 -2.98 26.65
N GLU A 265 -42.03 -3.99 26.86
CA GLU A 265 -42.22 -5.27 27.62
C GLU A 265 -43.37 -6.22 27.17
N ASP A 266 -43.44 -7.54 27.44
CA ASP A 266 -42.79 -8.49 28.37
C ASP A 266 -42.70 -9.92 27.72
N ALA A 267 -42.54 -11.03 28.47
CA ALA A 267 -42.04 -12.32 27.97
C ALA A 267 -42.91 -13.61 28.20
N LEU A 268 -42.49 -14.69 27.49
CA LEU A 268 -42.51 -16.13 27.87
C LEU A 268 -43.73 -17.05 27.59
N GLN A 269 -43.46 -18.37 27.73
CA GLN A 269 -44.34 -19.59 27.59
C GLN A 269 -44.78 -19.99 26.14
N ARG A 270 -45.03 -21.28 25.76
CA ARG A 270 -45.18 -22.55 26.52
C ARG A 270 -45.01 -23.86 25.68
N GLU A 271 -44.53 -24.96 26.31
CA GLU A 271 -45.00 -26.40 26.30
C GLU A 271 -45.41 -27.17 24.99
N VAL A 272 -45.39 -28.52 24.85
CA VAL A 272 -44.65 -29.69 25.48
C VAL A 272 -44.97 -31.00 24.71
N CYS A 273 -44.08 -32.02 24.70
CA CYS A 273 -44.42 -33.47 24.78
C CYS A 273 -43.20 -34.44 24.81
N LEU A 274 -43.36 -35.63 25.41
CA LEU A 274 -42.33 -36.69 25.57
C LEU A 274 -42.97 -38.08 25.79
N PRO A 275 -42.36 -39.19 25.31
CA PRO A 275 -41.85 -40.30 26.16
C PRO A 275 -40.63 -41.08 25.56
N LEU A 276 -39.88 -41.99 26.23
CA LEU A 276 -39.43 -42.17 27.63
C LEU A 276 -38.35 -43.31 27.72
N ARG A 277 -37.37 -43.24 28.66
CA ARG A 277 -36.55 -44.36 29.23
C ARG A 277 -35.47 -45.08 28.33
N LYS A 278 -34.29 -45.53 28.82
CA LYS A 278 -33.63 -45.46 30.17
C LYS A 278 -32.10 -45.82 30.16
N GLN A 279 -31.28 -45.07 30.93
CA GLN A 279 -30.05 -45.46 31.71
C GLN A 279 -28.85 -46.26 31.09
N GLY A 280 -27.61 -45.75 31.29
CA GLY A 280 -26.53 -46.53 31.95
C GLY A 280 -25.05 -46.42 31.49
N ALA A 281 -24.18 -45.84 32.33
CA ALA A 281 -22.72 -46.07 32.46
C ALA A 281 -21.74 -45.66 31.31
N ALA A 282 -20.43 -45.77 31.59
CA ALA A 282 -19.24 -45.32 30.82
C ALA A 282 -18.04 -46.27 31.14
N PRO A 283 -16.74 -46.05 30.75
CA PRO A 283 -16.11 -45.03 29.88
C PRO A 283 -15.09 -45.63 28.84
N SER A 284 -14.16 -44.80 28.31
CA SER A 284 -12.97 -45.15 27.49
C SER A 284 -13.28 -45.63 26.05
N SER A 285 -12.37 -45.63 25.05
CA SER A 285 -10.91 -45.35 24.93
C SER A 285 -10.58 -44.99 23.44
N SER A 286 -9.52 -44.31 23.02
CA SER A 286 -8.43 -43.52 23.64
C SER A 286 -7.59 -42.83 22.54
N ASP A 287 -7.06 -41.63 22.78
CA ASP A 287 -6.12 -40.94 21.85
C ASP A 287 -4.73 -41.60 21.78
N LYS A 288 -3.99 -41.34 20.68
CA LYS A 288 -2.56 -41.64 20.54
C LYS A 288 -1.71 -40.35 20.65
N PRO A 289 -0.58 -40.36 21.37
CA PRO A 289 0.34 -39.22 21.45
C PRO A 289 1.44 -39.27 20.39
N ASP A 290 2.14 -38.15 20.23
CA ASP A 290 3.48 -38.06 19.64
C ASP A 290 4.42 -37.23 20.56
N PHE A 291 5.74 -37.24 20.30
CA PHE A 291 6.79 -37.05 21.30
C PHE A 291 7.46 -35.66 21.36
N SER A 292 7.50 -35.09 22.58
CA SER A 292 8.71 -34.50 23.22
C SER A 292 9.37 -33.24 22.56
N PRO A 293 10.45 -32.62 23.12
CA PRO A 293 11.23 -32.92 24.35
C PRO A 293 11.46 -31.75 25.35
N GLY A 294 12.01 -32.08 26.53
CA GLY A 294 12.58 -31.15 27.52
C GLY A 294 13.40 -31.90 28.60
N VAL A 295 14.59 -31.41 28.96
CA VAL A 295 15.66 -32.11 29.75
C VAL A 295 16.42 -31.03 30.55
N PRO A 296 16.69 -31.15 31.88
CA PRO A 296 17.62 -32.13 32.51
C PRO A 296 17.12 -32.65 33.91
N GLU A 297 17.87 -33.21 34.87
CA GLU A 297 19.33 -33.40 35.09
C GLU A 297 19.67 -34.64 35.98
N LYS A 298 20.95 -35.09 35.92
CA LYS A 298 21.74 -35.89 36.91
C LYS A 298 21.46 -37.39 37.21
N THR A 299 22.41 -38.23 36.75
CA THR A 299 23.08 -39.41 37.42
C THR A 299 22.25 -40.60 37.95
N GLN A 300 22.67 -41.88 37.85
CA GLN A 300 24.01 -42.48 37.64
C GLN A 300 23.94 -43.87 36.90
N THR A 301 25.10 -44.41 36.51
CA THR A 301 25.39 -45.70 35.79
C THR A 301 25.32 -46.97 36.69
N PRO A 302 25.57 -48.25 36.25
CA PRO A 302 26.10 -48.85 34.98
C PRO A 302 25.11 -49.84 34.28
N THR A 303 25.33 -50.51 33.13
CA THR A 303 26.49 -51.08 32.35
C THR A 303 27.01 -52.45 32.85
N VAL A 304 27.16 -53.43 31.93
CA VAL A 304 27.57 -54.82 32.22
C VAL A 304 28.66 -55.32 31.25
N ALA A 305 29.78 -55.80 31.80
CA ALA A 305 30.77 -56.73 31.22
C ALA A 305 31.88 -56.97 32.30
N PRO A 306 32.75 -58.01 32.18
CA PRO A 306 32.44 -59.45 32.17
C PRO A 306 33.29 -60.21 33.24
N GLU A 307 33.68 -61.47 32.96
CA GLU A 307 34.83 -62.22 33.52
C GLU A 307 34.66 -63.24 34.67
N ASN A 308 35.77 -63.94 34.93
CA ASN A 308 35.92 -65.27 35.55
C ASN A 308 36.39 -65.24 37.01
N ALA A 309 35.90 -66.22 37.78
CA ALA A 309 36.62 -67.09 38.72
C ALA A 309 37.56 -66.56 39.84
N THR A 310 37.36 -67.19 41.02
CA THR A 310 38.33 -67.58 42.09
C THR A 310 38.71 -66.61 43.23
N GLU A 311 38.69 -67.18 44.45
CA GLU A 311 39.30 -66.74 45.74
C GLU A 311 38.82 -65.41 46.39
N GLY A 312 38.76 -65.24 47.73
CA GLY A 312 38.90 -66.21 48.83
C GLY A 312 38.99 -65.55 50.23
N GLY A 313 38.31 -66.11 51.25
CA GLY A 313 38.40 -65.69 52.68
C GLY A 313 37.55 -64.47 53.09
N ILE A 314 37.38 -64.09 54.38
CA ILE A 314 37.89 -64.64 55.66
C ILE A 314 36.81 -64.59 56.78
N MET A 315 36.94 -65.51 57.74
CA MET A 315 36.35 -65.69 59.10
C MET A 315 36.30 -64.42 60.03
N PRO A 316 35.67 -64.42 61.27
CA PRO A 316 35.70 -65.52 62.27
C PRO A 316 34.50 -65.82 63.22
N LEU A 317 34.61 -67.04 63.79
CA LEU A 317 34.29 -67.62 65.12
C LEU A 317 33.93 -66.67 66.32
N PRO A 318 33.38 -67.16 67.48
CA PRO A 318 33.88 -68.35 68.22
C PRO A 318 32.92 -69.24 69.07
N THR A 319 33.37 -70.50 69.31
CA THR A 319 33.14 -71.38 70.51
C THR A 319 31.71 -71.86 70.83
N ASN A 320 31.42 -73.01 71.46
CA ASN A 320 32.21 -74.09 72.12
C ASN A 320 31.36 -75.42 72.09
N THR A 321 31.73 -76.65 72.52
CA THR A 321 32.90 -77.28 73.22
C THR A 321 32.96 -78.79 72.82
N ALA A 322 33.99 -79.54 73.27
CA ALA A 322 33.98 -81.04 73.37
C ALA A 322 33.52 -81.51 74.79
N PRO A 323 33.31 -82.81 75.09
CA PRO A 323 34.33 -83.90 75.08
C PRO A 323 33.87 -85.18 74.33
N SER A 324 34.65 -86.22 73.98
CA SER A 324 36.01 -86.72 74.30
C SER A 324 36.22 -87.50 75.63
N GLU A 325 36.03 -88.83 75.62
CA GLU A 325 36.52 -89.72 76.69
C GLU A 325 36.99 -91.10 76.12
N PRO A 326 38.10 -91.71 76.61
CA PRO A 326 38.71 -92.92 76.00
C PRO A 326 38.83 -94.15 76.92
N MET A 327 39.29 -95.28 76.35
CA MET A 327 39.62 -96.57 77.03
C MET A 327 38.38 -97.34 77.57
N GLN A 328 38.39 -98.66 77.80
CA GLN A 328 39.45 -99.59 78.23
C GLN A 328 39.31 -101.00 77.60
N LEU A 329 40.38 -101.80 77.67
CA LEU A 329 40.27 -103.26 77.52
C LEU A 329 39.71 -103.89 78.80
N PHE A 330 38.85 -104.89 78.67
CA PHE A 330 38.52 -105.84 79.74
C PHE A 330 38.53 -107.30 79.27
N THR A 331 39.07 -108.17 80.11
CA THR A 331 39.11 -109.64 80.00
C THR A 331 39.13 -110.24 81.42
N PRO A 332 38.89 -111.55 81.64
CA PRO A 332 38.32 -112.54 80.72
C PRO A 332 36.77 -112.50 80.86
N PRO A 333 35.97 -113.46 81.40
CA PRO A 333 36.24 -114.83 81.88
C PRO A 333 36.20 -115.88 80.75
N ALA A 334 36.26 -117.17 81.10
CA ALA A 334 35.79 -118.26 80.26
C ALA A 334 34.80 -119.13 81.05
N THR A 335 33.66 -119.47 80.45
CA THR A 335 32.64 -120.36 81.05
C THR A 335 32.19 -121.42 80.06
N ALA A 336 32.22 -122.67 80.52
CA ALA A 336 32.10 -123.91 79.75
C ALA A 336 31.09 -123.89 78.59
N ALA A 337 31.56 -124.23 77.39
CA ALA A 337 30.71 -124.43 76.22
C ALA A 337 29.81 -125.67 76.38
N LYS A 338 28.51 -125.48 76.15
CA LYS A 338 27.65 -126.56 75.63
C LYS A 338 27.69 -126.49 74.10
N ALA A 339 27.81 -127.64 73.44
CA ALA A 339 27.87 -127.69 71.97
C ALA A 339 26.47 -127.48 71.37
N VAL A 340 26.36 -126.46 70.50
CA VAL A 340 25.19 -126.16 69.67
C VAL A 340 25.42 -126.74 68.27
N LYS A 341 24.36 -127.21 67.58
CA LYS A 341 24.45 -127.66 66.18
C LYS A 341 24.29 -126.49 65.22
N GLU A 342 25.14 -126.42 64.21
CA GLU A 342 25.03 -125.45 63.11
C GLU A 342 23.92 -125.88 62.13
N LEU A 343 23.11 -124.93 61.67
CA LEU A 343 22.10 -125.10 60.63
C LEU A 343 22.55 -124.41 59.35
N ILE A 344 22.41 -125.09 58.20
CA ILE A 344 22.57 -124.44 56.91
C ILE A 344 21.25 -123.76 56.56
N VAL A 345 21.27 -122.44 56.35
CA VAL A 345 20.09 -121.62 56.06
C VAL A 345 20.27 -120.91 54.72
N SER A 346 19.31 -121.09 53.82
CA SER A 346 19.15 -120.28 52.61
C SER A 346 18.00 -119.31 52.78
N ALA A 347 18.15 -118.10 52.24
CA ALA A 347 17.11 -117.06 52.21
C ALA A 347 16.40 -116.96 50.84
N GLY A 348 16.72 -117.86 49.90
CA GLY A 348 16.28 -117.82 48.50
C GLY A 348 17.28 -117.13 47.58
N ASP A 349 16.97 -117.14 46.27
CA ASP A 349 17.77 -116.47 45.24
C ASP A 349 17.48 -114.96 45.19
N ASN A 350 18.45 -114.18 44.71
CA ASN A 350 18.30 -112.73 44.54
C ASN A 350 17.27 -112.38 43.46
N ILE A 351 16.31 -111.50 43.77
CA ILE A 351 15.18 -111.18 42.88
C ILE A 351 15.35 -109.80 42.24
N GLN A 352 15.00 -109.65 40.95
CA GLN A 352 14.91 -108.35 40.29
C GLN A 352 13.47 -108.04 39.88
N VAL A 353 13.04 -106.79 40.11
CA VAL A 353 11.71 -106.26 39.80
C VAL A 353 11.87 -104.99 38.97
N MET A 354 10.91 -104.67 38.09
CA MET A 354 10.86 -103.38 37.39
C MET A 354 9.52 -102.70 37.66
N LEU A 355 9.55 -101.38 37.87
CA LEU A 355 8.34 -100.58 38.02
C LEU A 355 7.45 -100.71 36.76
N PRO A 356 6.11 -100.75 36.91
CA PRO A 356 5.34 -100.41 38.11
C PRO A 356 5.18 -101.52 39.16
N LYS A 357 5.79 -102.70 39.03
CA LYS A 357 5.75 -103.72 40.08
C LYS A 357 6.69 -103.34 41.23
N ASN A 358 6.17 -103.35 42.47
CA ASN A 358 6.88 -102.92 43.68
C ASN A 358 6.63 -103.84 44.90
N GLU A 359 6.17 -105.07 44.67
CA GLU A 359 6.00 -106.13 45.69
C GLU A 359 6.78 -107.40 45.32
N VAL A 360 7.21 -108.17 46.33
CA VAL A 360 7.84 -109.49 46.17
C VAL A 360 7.70 -110.32 47.47
N GLU A 361 7.74 -111.65 47.38
CA GLU A 361 7.84 -112.54 48.55
C GLU A 361 9.17 -113.30 48.54
N LEU A 362 9.81 -113.40 49.72
CA LEU A 362 11.07 -114.10 49.97
C LEU A 362 10.84 -115.30 50.88
N ASN A 363 11.57 -116.40 50.66
CA ASN A 363 11.32 -117.70 51.30
C ASN A 363 12.61 -118.33 51.84
N ALA A 364 12.67 -118.59 53.14
CA ALA A 364 13.81 -119.22 53.80
C ALA A 364 13.69 -120.75 53.87
N PHE A 365 14.82 -121.45 53.92
CA PHE A 365 14.90 -122.90 54.12
C PHE A 365 16.08 -123.24 55.03
N ALA A 366 15.85 -124.10 56.03
CA ALA A 366 16.86 -124.54 56.99
C ALA A 366 17.04 -126.06 56.93
N VAL A 367 18.28 -126.54 57.00
CA VAL A 367 18.64 -127.96 56.88
C VAL A 367 19.54 -128.38 58.07
N PRO A 368 19.26 -129.51 58.74
CA PRO A 368 18.11 -130.42 58.55
C PRO A 368 16.78 -129.80 59.00
N PRO A 369 15.64 -130.26 58.45
CA PRO A 369 14.31 -129.77 58.85
C PRO A 369 13.98 -130.13 60.32
N PRO A 370 13.12 -129.34 60.99
CA PRO A 370 12.79 -129.54 62.39
C PRO A 370 12.06 -130.87 62.65
N SER A 371 12.43 -131.55 63.73
CA SER A 371 11.69 -132.68 64.31
C SER A 371 10.32 -132.24 64.84
N THR A 372 9.32 -133.13 64.80
CA THR A 372 7.92 -132.84 65.17
C THR A 372 7.70 -132.40 66.62
N GLU A 373 8.70 -132.51 67.48
CA GLU A 373 8.66 -132.10 68.90
C GLU A 373 9.42 -130.78 69.16
N THR A 374 10.10 -130.20 68.15
CA THR A 374 10.93 -128.98 68.28
C THR A 374 10.85 -128.11 67.03
N ALA A 375 10.04 -127.05 67.05
CA ALA A 375 9.93 -126.11 65.93
C ALA A 375 11.13 -125.13 65.87
N TYR A 376 11.49 -124.68 64.66
CA TYR A 376 12.44 -123.58 64.46
C TYR A 376 11.72 -122.23 64.42
N THR A 377 12.35 -121.20 64.98
CA THR A 377 11.91 -119.80 64.88
C THR A 377 12.75 -119.07 63.83
N TYR A 378 12.08 -118.30 62.96
CA TYR A 378 12.70 -117.48 61.91
C TYR A 378 12.63 -116.01 62.32
N GLU A 379 13.64 -115.21 61.97
CA GLU A 379 13.62 -113.75 62.13
C GLU A 379 14.30 -113.07 60.93
N TRP A 380 13.55 -112.18 60.26
CA TRP A 380 14.02 -111.43 59.09
C TRP A 380 14.40 -109.97 59.42
N SER A 381 15.62 -109.61 59.05
CA SER A 381 16.23 -108.29 59.21
C SER A 381 16.57 -107.66 57.86
N LEU A 382 16.36 -106.35 57.75
CA LEU A 382 16.79 -105.54 56.60
C LEU A 382 18.18 -104.98 56.92
N ILE A 383 19.15 -105.22 56.04
CA ILE A 383 20.56 -104.86 56.22
C ILE A 383 20.86 -103.51 55.56
N SER A 384 20.35 -103.31 54.34
CA SER A 384 20.54 -102.09 53.57
C SER A 384 19.38 -101.87 52.60
N HIS A 385 19.10 -100.60 52.28
CA HIS A 385 18.02 -100.16 51.40
C HIS A 385 18.41 -98.84 50.70
N PRO A 386 17.68 -98.40 49.65
CA PRO A 386 17.81 -97.06 49.08
C PRO A 386 17.52 -95.96 50.11
N ALA A 387 18.02 -94.74 49.91
CA ALA A 387 17.81 -93.64 50.85
C ALA A 387 16.32 -93.26 50.99
N ASP A 388 15.58 -93.40 49.89
CA ASP A 388 14.15 -93.20 49.71
C ASP A 388 13.32 -94.47 50.02
N TYR A 389 13.60 -95.12 51.16
CA TYR A 389 12.92 -96.35 51.58
C TYR A 389 11.51 -96.10 52.13
N SER A 390 10.50 -96.60 51.40
CA SER A 390 9.10 -96.66 51.83
C SER A 390 8.58 -98.09 52.01
N GLY A 391 9.48 -99.08 52.06
CA GLY A 391 9.10 -100.49 52.00
C GLY A 391 8.42 -101.01 53.28
N GLU A 392 7.46 -101.90 53.11
CA GLU A 392 6.81 -102.61 54.20
C GLU A 392 7.28 -104.09 54.27
N MET A 393 7.28 -104.67 55.48
CA MET A 393 7.81 -106.01 55.78
C MET A 393 6.78 -106.81 56.59
N GLU A 394 5.97 -107.63 55.92
CA GLU A 394 5.00 -108.52 56.59
C GLU A 394 5.59 -109.92 56.84
N ARG A 395 5.08 -110.60 57.87
CA ARG A 395 5.44 -111.99 58.26
C ARG A 395 6.91 -112.20 58.68
N ARG A 396 7.57 -111.14 59.18
CA ARG A 396 8.98 -111.08 59.65
C ARG A 396 9.47 -112.25 60.52
N HIS A 397 8.59 -112.92 61.27
CA HIS A 397 8.96 -114.06 62.14
C HIS A 397 8.59 -115.44 61.57
N SER A 398 8.37 -115.53 60.25
CA SER A 398 7.93 -116.73 59.56
C SER A 398 8.95 -117.18 58.49
N GLN A 399 8.76 -118.40 57.98
CA GLN A 399 9.57 -118.92 56.88
C GLN A 399 9.49 -118.05 55.61
N THR A 400 8.40 -117.28 55.43
CA THR A 400 8.22 -116.36 54.30
C THR A 400 8.11 -114.91 54.77
N LEU A 401 8.67 -113.98 53.99
CA LEU A 401 8.63 -112.53 54.20
C LEU A 401 7.98 -111.88 52.98
N LYS A 402 6.89 -111.13 53.15
CA LYS A 402 6.32 -110.30 52.07
C LYS A 402 6.88 -108.89 52.16
N LEU A 403 7.29 -108.38 51.00
CA LEU A 403 7.75 -107.01 50.78
C LEU A 403 6.78 -106.28 49.85
N SER A 404 6.44 -105.04 50.20
CA SER A 404 5.62 -104.12 49.39
C SER A 404 6.19 -102.71 49.43
N HIS A 405 5.68 -101.84 48.55
CA HIS A 405 6.05 -100.41 48.47
C HIS A 405 7.55 -100.14 48.23
N LEU A 406 8.21 -101.00 47.43
CA LEU A 406 9.63 -100.86 47.10
C LEU A 406 9.89 -99.75 46.05
N SER A 407 10.74 -98.78 46.42
CA SER A 407 11.36 -97.78 45.54
C SER A 407 12.57 -98.32 44.75
N VAL A 408 13.10 -97.55 43.81
CA VAL A 408 14.19 -97.98 42.89
C VAL A 408 15.52 -98.14 43.64
N GLY A 409 16.20 -99.27 43.45
CA GLY A 409 17.54 -99.50 44.00
C GLY A 409 17.75 -100.92 44.53
N LEU A 410 18.74 -101.08 45.42
CA LEU A 410 19.16 -102.38 45.97
C LEU A 410 18.79 -102.50 47.45
N TYR A 411 18.23 -103.65 47.81
CA TYR A 411 17.83 -104.04 49.15
C TYR A 411 18.57 -105.33 49.52
N ALA A 412 19.02 -105.46 50.76
CA ALA A 412 19.66 -106.67 51.27
C ALA A 412 19.01 -107.12 52.59
N PHE A 413 18.68 -108.40 52.69
CA PHE A 413 17.98 -109.00 53.83
C PHE A 413 18.78 -110.17 54.40
N LYS A 414 18.72 -110.32 55.74
CA LYS A 414 19.27 -111.46 56.48
C LYS A 414 18.14 -112.16 57.23
N VAL A 415 18.04 -113.47 57.09
CA VAL A 415 17.21 -114.34 57.93
C VAL A 415 18.10 -115.08 58.92
N THR A 416 17.68 -115.11 60.18
CA THR A 416 18.28 -115.96 61.22
C THR A 416 17.27 -117.03 61.62
N VAL A 417 17.75 -118.25 61.89
CA VAL A 417 16.92 -119.40 62.27
C VAL A 417 17.49 -120.01 63.53
N SER A 418 16.63 -120.20 64.53
CA SER A 418 17.02 -120.70 65.86
C SER A 418 16.12 -121.87 66.29
N GLY A 419 16.71 -122.78 67.08
CA GLY A 419 16.05 -123.92 67.70
C GLY A 419 16.79 -124.32 68.99
N GLU A 420 16.19 -125.22 69.77
CA GLU A 420 16.53 -125.43 71.19
C GLU A 420 18.00 -125.76 71.49
N ASN A 421 18.75 -126.32 70.54
CA ASN A 421 20.22 -126.33 70.53
C ASN A 421 20.78 -126.20 69.09
N ALA A 422 20.20 -125.29 68.28
CA ALA A 422 20.63 -125.10 66.88
C ALA A 422 20.49 -123.65 66.38
N PHE A 423 21.41 -123.20 65.50
CA PHE A 423 21.41 -121.85 64.92
C PHE A 423 21.99 -121.82 63.51
N GLY A 424 21.48 -120.92 62.64
CA GLY A 424 22.06 -120.60 61.34
C GLY A 424 21.51 -119.29 60.74
N GLU A 425 22.16 -118.78 59.69
CA GLU A 425 21.77 -117.54 59.02
C GLU A 425 21.95 -117.60 57.49
N GLY A 426 21.13 -116.84 56.76
CA GLY A 426 21.14 -116.75 55.30
C GLY A 426 20.82 -115.33 54.81
N PHE A 427 21.22 -115.02 53.58
CA PHE A 427 21.19 -113.66 53.01
C PHE A 427 20.57 -113.66 51.61
N VAL A 428 19.78 -112.62 51.27
CA VAL A 428 19.16 -112.45 49.94
C VAL A 428 18.98 -110.97 49.60
N ASN A 429 19.14 -110.62 48.32
CA ASN A 429 19.03 -109.26 47.82
C ASN A 429 17.84 -109.10 46.85
N VAL A 430 17.24 -107.90 46.84
CA VAL A 430 16.21 -107.50 45.87
C VAL A 430 16.65 -106.23 45.14
N THR A 431 16.54 -106.19 43.81
CA THR A 431 16.83 -104.99 43.00
C THR A 431 15.59 -104.51 42.26
N VAL A 432 15.22 -103.24 42.42
CA VAL A 432 14.12 -102.59 41.70
C VAL A 432 14.67 -101.62 40.65
N LYS A 433 14.14 -101.68 39.43
CA LYS A 433 14.54 -100.86 38.27
C LYS A 433 13.44 -99.86 37.85
N PRO A 434 13.78 -98.72 37.23
CA PRO A 434 12.83 -97.75 36.67
C PRO A 434 11.91 -98.34 35.59
N ALA A 435 10.82 -97.62 35.30
CA ALA A 435 9.93 -97.89 34.17
C ALA A 435 10.51 -97.36 32.84
N VAL A 436 9.98 -97.85 31.71
CA VAL A 436 10.43 -97.49 30.35
C VAL A 436 9.69 -96.24 29.83
N ARG A 437 10.42 -95.29 29.24
CA ARG A 437 9.86 -94.10 28.55
C ARG A 437 9.18 -94.49 27.24
N ILE A 438 8.11 -93.76 26.90
CA ILE A 438 7.48 -93.75 25.57
C ILE A 438 7.65 -92.32 25.02
N ASN A 439 8.10 -92.18 23.76
CA ASN A 439 8.29 -90.87 23.11
C ASN A 439 7.01 -90.37 22.43
N GLN A 440 6.85 -89.06 22.31
CA GLN A 440 5.86 -88.40 21.45
C GLN A 440 6.57 -87.60 20.36
N PRO A 441 6.12 -87.65 19.10
CA PRO A 441 6.77 -86.94 18.00
C PRO A 441 6.60 -85.41 18.12
N PRO A 442 7.52 -84.62 17.54
CA PRO A 442 7.50 -83.17 17.62
C PRO A 442 6.32 -82.56 16.84
N VAL A 443 6.07 -81.27 17.05
CA VAL A 443 5.04 -80.48 16.36
C VAL A 443 5.69 -79.31 15.63
N ALA A 444 5.67 -79.35 14.30
CA ALA A 444 6.24 -78.29 13.47
C ALA A 444 5.32 -77.06 13.40
N VAL A 445 5.83 -75.88 13.78
CA VAL A 445 5.10 -74.61 13.74
C VAL A 445 5.92 -73.60 12.94
N ALA A 446 5.35 -73.07 11.86
CA ALA A 446 5.93 -72.01 11.03
C ALA A 446 5.08 -70.74 11.15
N SER A 447 5.73 -69.62 11.48
CA SER A 447 5.11 -68.34 11.79
C SER A 447 5.74 -67.20 10.98
N PRO A 448 4.95 -66.37 10.27
CA PRO A 448 3.53 -66.56 10.00
C PRO A 448 3.28 -67.66 8.97
N LYS A 449 2.13 -68.33 9.05
CA LYS A 449 1.72 -69.40 8.12
C LYS A 449 1.41 -68.88 6.71
N VAL A 450 1.01 -67.62 6.59
CA VAL A 450 0.84 -66.89 5.33
C VAL A 450 1.47 -65.51 5.50
N GLN A 451 2.36 -65.14 4.60
CA GLN A 451 3.00 -63.84 4.52
C GLN A 451 2.66 -63.18 3.19
N GLU A 452 2.42 -61.87 3.19
CA GLU A 452 2.35 -61.07 1.97
C GLU A 452 3.43 -59.98 2.00
N VAL A 453 4.02 -59.69 0.83
CA VAL A 453 5.07 -58.68 0.65
C VAL A 453 4.83 -58.00 -0.70
N SER A 454 4.96 -56.67 -0.77
CA SER A 454 5.00 -55.93 -2.03
C SER A 454 6.42 -55.48 -2.35
N LEU A 455 6.80 -55.51 -3.63
CA LEU A 455 7.95 -54.74 -4.10
C LEU A 455 7.77 -53.25 -3.76
N PRO A 456 8.85 -52.52 -3.39
CA PRO A 456 10.27 -52.86 -3.54
C PRO A 456 10.86 -53.78 -2.45
N THR A 457 10.08 -54.28 -1.50
CA THR A 457 10.56 -55.18 -0.44
C THR A 457 10.92 -56.56 -1.04
N THR A 458 12.21 -56.85 -1.16
CA THR A 458 12.74 -58.11 -1.78
C THR A 458 13.21 -59.14 -0.75
N SER A 459 13.00 -58.91 0.54
CA SER A 459 13.42 -59.78 1.64
C SER A 459 12.38 -59.91 2.74
N THR A 460 12.29 -61.09 3.37
CA THR A 460 11.45 -61.35 4.54
C THR A 460 12.00 -62.56 5.32
N PHE A 461 11.33 -63.02 6.37
CA PHE A 461 11.69 -64.24 7.10
C PHE A 461 10.45 -65.04 7.51
N ILE A 462 10.64 -66.32 7.83
CA ILE A 462 9.64 -67.21 8.42
C ILE A 462 10.28 -67.90 9.62
N ASP A 463 9.66 -67.79 10.79
CA ASP A 463 10.17 -68.32 12.05
C ASP A 463 9.56 -69.71 12.34
N GLY A 464 10.44 -70.71 12.51
CA GLY A 464 10.12 -72.09 12.89
C GLY A 464 10.42 -72.41 14.34
N SER A 465 11.02 -71.48 15.11
CA SER A 465 11.48 -71.70 16.49
C SER A 465 10.35 -72.02 17.48
N GLN A 466 9.10 -71.70 17.12
CA GLN A 466 7.89 -72.03 17.88
C GLN A 466 7.48 -73.51 17.77
N SER A 467 8.24 -74.34 17.06
CA SER A 467 8.03 -75.80 17.01
C SER A 467 8.35 -76.44 18.37
N THR A 468 7.52 -77.38 18.83
CA THR A 468 7.60 -77.97 20.17
C THR A 468 7.82 -79.48 20.14
N ASP A 469 8.32 -80.03 21.25
CA ASP A 469 8.66 -81.44 21.44
C ASP A 469 8.58 -81.82 22.92
N ASP A 470 8.52 -83.11 23.28
CA ASP A 470 8.45 -83.55 24.69
C ASP A 470 9.81 -83.64 25.40
N VAL A 471 10.93 -83.57 24.66
CA VAL A 471 12.29 -83.37 25.20
C VAL A 471 13.02 -82.22 24.51
N LYS A 472 13.33 -82.36 23.21
CA LYS A 472 14.13 -81.42 22.43
C LYS A 472 14.13 -81.75 20.93
N ILE A 473 13.80 -80.75 20.11
CA ILE A 473 14.10 -80.73 18.67
C ILE A 473 15.63 -80.61 18.46
N VAL A 474 16.20 -81.52 17.68
CA VAL A 474 17.64 -81.56 17.35
C VAL A 474 17.96 -81.06 15.94
N SER A 475 16.98 -81.01 15.05
CA SER A 475 17.15 -80.53 13.67
C SER A 475 15.93 -79.75 13.16
N TYR A 476 16.20 -78.71 12.37
CA TYR A 476 15.23 -77.93 11.58
C TYR A 476 15.70 -77.98 10.14
N HIS A 477 14.80 -78.19 9.18
CA HIS A 477 15.12 -78.17 7.75
C HIS A 477 14.01 -77.48 6.95
N TRP A 478 14.38 -76.48 6.16
CA TRP A 478 13.48 -75.76 5.25
C TRP A 478 13.73 -76.11 3.79
N GLU A 479 12.65 -76.33 3.02
CA GLU A 479 12.69 -76.51 1.56
C GLU A 479 11.65 -75.65 0.82
N GLU A 480 12.05 -75.02 -0.29
CA GLU A 480 11.12 -74.35 -1.23
C GLU A 480 10.43 -75.38 -2.14
N ILE A 481 9.21 -75.78 -1.75
CA ILE A 481 8.35 -76.70 -2.51
C ILE A 481 7.98 -76.09 -3.86
N LYS A 482 7.56 -74.82 -3.84
CA LYS A 482 7.01 -74.09 -5.00
C LYS A 482 7.43 -72.63 -4.92
N GLY A 483 7.70 -72.03 -6.08
CA GLY A 483 8.00 -70.61 -6.26
C GLY A 483 8.15 -70.27 -7.74
N PRO A 484 8.36 -68.99 -8.08
CA PRO A 484 8.84 -68.57 -9.40
C PRO A 484 10.17 -69.25 -9.79
N LEU A 485 10.46 -69.35 -11.09
CA LEU A 485 11.73 -69.90 -11.55
C LEU A 485 12.89 -68.95 -11.17
N ARG A 486 13.86 -69.48 -10.42
CA ARG A 486 15.06 -68.79 -9.92
C ARG A 486 16.25 -69.76 -10.01
N GLU A 487 17.46 -69.24 -10.16
CA GLU A 487 18.68 -70.07 -10.26
C GLU A 487 18.97 -70.88 -8.99
N GLN A 488 18.55 -70.36 -7.83
CA GLN A 488 18.69 -71.01 -6.54
C GLN A 488 17.36 -70.97 -5.77
N LYS A 489 16.90 -72.16 -5.36
CA LYS A 489 15.79 -72.33 -4.41
C LYS A 489 16.26 -71.99 -2.99
N ALA A 490 15.37 -71.45 -2.15
CA ALA A 490 15.66 -71.28 -0.74
C ALA A 490 15.62 -72.63 0.00
N SER A 491 16.64 -72.88 0.83
CA SER A 491 16.71 -73.96 1.80
C SER A 491 17.66 -73.55 2.92
N ALA A 492 17.38 -73.97 4.16
CA ALA A 492 18.18 -73.64 5.33
C ALA A 492 17.93 -74.63 6.47
N ASP A 493 18.98 -74.97 7.22
CA ASP A 493 18.92 -75.88 8.38
C ASP A 493 18.84 -75.12 9.72
N THR A 494 18.10 -74.00 9.72
CA THR A 494 18.03 -73.03 10.82
C THR A 494 16.61 -72.87 11.37
N PRO A 495 16.43 -72.54 12.67
CA PRO A 495 15.10 -72.28 13.23
C PRO A 495 14.33 -71.16 12.52
N VAL A 496 15.03 -70.14 12.01
CA VAL A 496 14.45 -69.06 11.18
C VAL A 496 14.94 -69.21 9.73
N LEU A 497 14.02 -69.17 8.77
CA LEU A 497 14.31 -69.09 7.34
C LEU A 497 14.37 -67.62 6.92
N HIS A 498 15.54 -67.15 6.49
CA HIS A 498 15.70 -65.82 5.89
C HIS A 498 15.58 -65.90 4.37
N LEU A 499 14.77 -65.01 3.79
CA LEU A 499 14.49 -64.96 2.36
C LEU A 499 14.94 -63.61 1.79
N SER A 500 15.60 -63.64 0.63
CA SER A 500 16.12 -62.46 -0.07
C SER A 500 16.04 -62.63 -1.59
N ASN A 501 16.21 -61.52 -2.33
CA ASN A 501 16.12 -61.45 -3.78
C ASN A 501 14.80 -62.03 -4.34
N LEU A 502 13.69 -61.78 -3.61
CA LEU A 502 12.36 -62.26 -3.96
C LEU A 502 11.82 -61.54 -5.19
N VAL A 503 11.34 -62.32 -6.17
CA VAL A 503 10.65 -61.84 -7.37
C VAL A 503 9.13 -62.06 -7.24
N PRO A 504 8.27 -61.29 -7.95
CA PRO A 504 6.82 -61.41 -7.84
C PRO A 504 6.28 -62.81 -8.16
N GLY A 505 5.32 -63.26 -7.36
CA GLY A 505 4.70 -64.58 -7.45
C GLY A 505 4.52 -65.26 -6.09
N ASN A 506 4.05 -66.50 -6.10
CA ASN A 506 3.61 -67.21 -4.90
C ASN A 506 4.58 -68.36 -4.58
N TYR A 507 5.15 -68.31 -3.37
CA TYR A 507 6.09 -69.28 -2.83
C TYR A 507 5.39 -70.17 -1.79
N THR A 508 5.94 -71.37 -1.58
CA THR A 508 5.50 -72.31 -0.54
C THR A 508 6.71 -73.05 0.00
N PHE A 509 6.95 -72.90 1.30
CA PHE A 509 8.06 -73.53 2.01
C PHE A 509 7.52 -74.61 2.94
N ARG A 510 8.23 -75.74 3.07
CA ARG A 510 8.02 -76.71 4.14
C ARG A 510 9.10 -76.52 5.19
N LEU A 511 8.69 -76.51 6.46
CA LEU A 511 9.57 -76.77 7.60
C LEU A 511 9.40 -78.23 8.02
N THR A 512 10.51 -78.95 8.20
CA THR A 512 10.56 -80.25 8.87
C THR A 512 11.39 -80.12 10.15
N VAL A 513 10.93 -80.70 11.25
CA VAL A 513 11.64 -80.77 12.53
C VAL A 513 11.80 -82.21 12.97
N ILE A 514 12.89 -82.51 13.68
CA ILE A 514 13.24 -83.87 14.15
C ILE A 514 13.62 -83.82 15.63
N ASP A 515 13.11 -84.75 16.43
CA ASP A 515 13.40 -84.89 17.87
C ASP A 515 14.68 -85.70 18.16
N SER A 516 15.04 -85.83 19.45
CA SER A 516 16.21 -86.61 19.90
C SER A 516 16.09 -88.12 19.74
N ASP A 517 14.88 -88.65 19.56
CA ASP A 517 14.58 -90.08 19.39
C ASP A 517 14.46 -90.46 17.88
N GLY A 518 14.53 -89.48 16.98
CA GLY A 518 14.52 -89.61 15.52
C GLY A 518 13.13 -89.50 14.87
N ALA A 519 12.08 -89.14 15.61
CA ALA A 519 10.76 -88.89 15.01
C ALA A 519 10.69 -87.48 14.41
N ALA A 520 9.93 -87.34 13.33
CA ALA A 520 9.90 -86.12 12.53
C ALA A 520 8.48 -85.63 12.24
N ASN A 521 8.32 -84.31 12.12
CA ASN A 521 7.07 -83.64 11.82
C ASN A 521 7.30 -82.53 10.79
N SER A 522 6.28 -82.17 9.99
CA SER A 522 6.43 -81.09 9.01
C SER A 522 5.18 -80.24 8.85
N THR A 523 5.40 -78.97 8.56
CA THR A 523 4.37 -77.95 8.33
C THR A 523 4.73 -77.11 7.11
N ILE A 524 3.80 -76.28 6.63
CA ILE A 524 4.01 -75.42 5.46
C ILE A 524 3.64 -73.96 5.74
N ALA A 525 4.39 -73.05 5.11
CA ALA A 525 4.12 -71.63 5.09
C ALA A 525 4.10 -71.11 3.64
N SER A 526 3.20 -70.16 3.36
CA SER A 526 3.01 -69.55 2.04
C SER A 526 3.46 -68.09 2.04
N LEU A 527 4.05 -67.63 0.93
CA LEU A 527 4.48 -66.25 0.76
C LEU A 527 4.00 -65.71 -0.60
N THR A 528 3.22 -64.64 -0.60
CA THR A 528 2.80 -63.91 -1.80
C THR A 528 3.68 -62.68 -1.98
N VAL A 529 4.33 -62.55 -3.15
CA VAL A 529 5.13 -61.37 -3.51
C VAL A 529 4.42 -60.61 -4.63
N ASN A 530 3.89 -59.44 -4.29
CA ASN A 530 3.14 -58.58 -5.20
C ASN A 530 4.08 -57.66 -6.00
N LYS A 531 3.70 -57.38 -7.25
CA LYS A 531 4.30 -56.32 -8.07
C LYS A 531 4.06 -54.94 -7.43
N PRO A 532 4.84 -53.90 -7.77
CA PRO A 532 4.42 -52.54 -7.49
C PRO A 532 3.07 -52.27 -8.18
N VAL A 533 2.26 -51.42 -7.55
CA VAL A 533 1.13 -50.77 -8.20
C VAL A 533 1.65 -49.48 -8.82
N ASP A 534 1.07 -49.11 -9.95
CA ASP A 534 1.43 -47.98 -10.80
C ASP A 534 0.13 -47.22 -11.06
N TYR A 535 0.10 -45.92 -10.79
CA TYR A 535 -1.12 -45.10 -10.83
C TYR A 535 -1.10 -44.14 -12.02
N PRO A 536 -2.27 -43.82 -12.62
CA PRO A 536 -2.30 -42.86 -13.72
C PRO A 536 -1.95 -41.45 -13.22
N PRO A 537 -1.30 -40.62 -14.06
CA PRO A 537 -0.86 -39.29 -13.66
C PRO A 537 -2.04 -38.39 -13.26
N ILE A 538 -1.75 -37.34 -12.50
CA ILE A 538 -2.70 -36.30 -12.14
C ILE A 538 -2.36 -35.05 -12.95
N ALA A 539 -3.15 -34.77 -13.98
CA ALA A 539 -3.04 -33.53 -14.75
C ALA A 539 -3.47 -32.32 -13.91
N ASN A 540 -2.69 -31.25 -13.94
CA ASN A 540 -3.05 -29.97 -13.36
C ASN A 540 -2.63 -28.85 -14.33
N ALA A 541 -3.62 -28.17 -14.93
CA ALA A 541 -3.41 -27.09 -15.91
C ALA A 541 -3.23 -25.70 -15.26
N GLY A 542 -3.23 -25.63 -13.92
CA GLY A 542 -3.28 -24.39 -13.16
C GLY A 542 -4.72 -23.85 -12.97
N PRO A 543 -4.91 -22.85 -12.09
CA PRO A 543 -6.20 -22.20 -11.89
C PRO A 543 -6.58 -21.31 -13.07
N ASN A 544 -7.89 -21.06 -13.24
CA ASN A 544 -8.41 -20.13 -14.23
C ASN A 544 -7.75 -18.75 -14.13
N GLN A 545 -7.55 -18.10 -15.28
CA GLN A 545 -6.85 -16.83 -15.42
C GLN A 545 -7.78 -15.76 -16.01
N ALA A 546 -7.47 -14.50 -15.75
CA ALA A 546 -8.02 -13.36 -16.46
C ALA A 546 -6.88 -12.42 -16.86
N VAL A 547 -6.99 -11.81 -18.04
CA VAL A 547 -6.03 -10.83 -18.55
C VAL A 547 -6.82 -9.70 -19.21
N THR A 548 -6.50 -8.46 -18.88
CA THR A 548 -7.14 -7.27 -19.46
C THR A 548 -6.29 -6.73 -20.60
N LEU A 549 -6.90 -6.39 -21.73
CA LEU A 549 -6.20 -5.67 -22.81
C LEU A 549 -5.64 -4.33 -22.27
N PRO A 550 -4.50 -3.83 -22.78
CA PRO A 550 -3.79 -4.27 -23.99
C PRO A 550 -2.85 -5.46 -23.77
N GLN A 551 -2.75 -6.03 -22.55
CA GLN A 551 -2.01 -7.27 -22.36
C GLN A 551 -2.72 -8.42 -23.08
N ASN A 552 -2.08 -8.98 -24.11
CA ASN A 552 -2.64 -10.05 -24.95
C ASN A 552 -1.81 -11.35 -24.90
N PHE A 553 -1.01 -11.52 -23.84
CA PHE A 553 -0.11 -12.65 -23.63
C PHE A 553 -0.12 -13.13 -22.16
N ILE A 554 0.10 -14.44 -21.97
CA ILE A 554 0.23 -15.10 -20.66
C ILE A 554 1.01 -16.42 -20.80
N THR A 555 1.54 -16.97 -19.71
CA THR A 555 2.05 -18.35 -19.65
C THR A 555 1.19 -19.18 -18.70
N LEU A 556 0.68 -20.32 -19.15
CA LEU A 556 -0.07 -21.29 -18.35
C LEU A 556 0.86 -22.43 -17.91
N ASN A 557 0.74 -22.83 -16.64
CA ASN A 557 1.73 -23.68 -15.97
C ASN A 557 1.13 -25.06 -15.64
N GLY A 558 1.58 -26.08 -16.39
CA GLY A 558 1.23 -27.49 -16.18
C GLY A 558 2.16 -28.23 -15.20
N ASN A 559 3.18 -27.54 -14.69
CA ASN A 559 4.25 -28.12 -13.84
C ASN A 559 3.80 -28.57 -12.44
N GLN A 560 2.53 -28.38 -12.09
CA GLN A 560 1.91 -28.95 -10.87
C GLN A 560 1.24 -30.32 -11.12
N SER A 561 1.38 -30.87 -12.33
CA SER A 561 0.96 -32.26 -12.61
C SER A 561 1.91 -33.24 -11.93
N SER A 562 1.39 -34.33 -11.37
CA SER A 562 2.16 -35.28 -10.54
C SER A 562 1.89 -36.74 -10.90
N ASP A 563 2.84 -37.62 -10.61
CA ASP A 563 2.86 -39.03 -11.01
C ASP A 563 3.84 -39.83 -10.12
N ASP A 564 3.67 -41.15 -9.96
CA ASP A 564 4.58 -42.01 -9.18
C ASP A 564 5.72 -42.65 -10.00
N HIS A 565 5.63 -42.68 -11.34
CA HIS A 565 6.63 -43.28 -12.25
C HIS A 565 7.06 -42.35 -13.41
N GLU A 566 7.12 -41.04 -13.15
CA GLU A 566 7.59 -39.94 -14.03
C GLU A 566 6.69 -39.58 -15.23
N ILE A 567 6.29 -38.30 -15.31
CA ILE A 567 5.59 -37.71 -16.47
C ILE A 567 6.56 -37.49 -17.62
N VAL A 568 6.49 -38.34 -18.65
CA VAL A 568 7.39 -38.28 -19.82
C VAL A 568 6.91 -37.34 -20.93
N SER A 569 5.64 -36.89 -20.92
CA SER A 569 5.18 -35.89 -21.88
C SER A 569 3.97 -35.05 -21.41
N TYR A 570 3.95 -33.82 -21.91
CA TYR A 570 2.86 -32.85 -21.80
C TYR A 570 2.36 -32.54 -23.21
N GLU A 571 1.06 -32.34 -23.40
CA GLU A 571 0.47 -31.90 -24.66
C GLU A 571 -0.71 -30.95 -24.40
N TRP A 572 -0.60 -29.72 -24.89
CA TRP A 572 -1.62 -28.68 -24.75
C TRP A 572 -2.42 -28.49 -26.04
N SER A 573 -3.72 -28.29 -25.92
CA SER A 573 -4.61 -27.93 -27.04
C SER A 573 -5.62 -26.84 -26.64
N LEU A 574 -6.16 -26.14 -27.65
CA LEU A 574 -7.34 -25.29 -27.47
C LEU A 574 -8.58 -26.18 -27.44
N SER A 575 -9.34 -26.13 -26.34
CA SER A 575 -10.55 -26.94 -26.15
C SER A 575 -11.62 -26.59 -27.19
N PRO A 576 -12.42 -27.55 -27.70
CA PRO A 576 -13.51 -27.28 -28.64
C PRO A 576 -14.54 -26.24 -28.17
N LYS A 577 -14.57 -25.94 -26.86
CA LYS A 577 -15.34 -24.85 -26.24
C LYS A 577 -15.01 -23.46 -26.79
N SER A 578 -13.78 -23.25 -27.29
CA SER A 578 -13.30 -21.97 -27.84
C SER A 578 -13.22 -21.95 -29.37
N LYS A 579 -14.06 -22.75 -30.03
CA LYS A 579 -14.16 -22.85 -31.50
C LYS A 579 -14.33 -21.47 -32.14
N GLY A 580 -13.49 -21.18 -33.14
CA GLY A 580 -13.52 -19.93 -33.91
C GLY A 580 -12.60 -18.83 -33.38
N LYS A 581 -12.02 -18.99 -32.18
CA LYS A 581 -11.01 -18.06 -31.66
C LYS A 581 -9.61 -18.41 -32.18
N VAL A 582 -8.79 -17.38 -32.36
CA VAL A 582 -7.39 -17.49 -32.81
C VAL A 582 -6.48 -17.07 -31.67
N VAL A 583 -5.42 -17.85 -31.43
CA VAL A 583 -4.39 -17.57 -30.42
C VAL A 583 -3.07 -18.18 -30.88
N ALA A 584 -1.97 -17.44 -30.71
CA ALA A 584 -0.63 -17.98 -30.97
C ALA A 584 -0.16 -18.78 -29.75
N MET A 585 0.14 -20.06 -29.95
CA MET A 585 0.56 -21.00 -28.91
C MET A 585 2.01 -21.43 -29.11
N GLN A 586 2.85 -21.32 -28.08
CA GLN A 586 4.23 -21.79 -28.04
C GLN A 586 4.44 -22.67 -26.79
N GLY A 587 5.42 -23.58 -26.82
CA GLY A 587 5.67 -24.49 -25.68
C GLY A 587 4.63 -25.62 -25.50
N VAL A 588 3.76 -25.87 -26.49
CA VAL A 588 2.63 -26.84 -26.43
C VAL A 588 2.98 -28.29 -26.03
N ARG A 589 4.25 -28.68 -26.05
CA ARG A 589 4.75 -30.00 -25.58
C ARG A 589 5.61 -29.94 -24.33
N THR A 590 5.42 -28.90 -23.52
CA THR A 590 6.18 -28.62 -22.30
C THR A 590 5.22 -28.32 -21.14
N PRO A 591 5.68 -28.35 -19.88
CA PRO A 591 4.87 -27.90 -18.75
C PRO A 591 4.58 -26.38 -18.74
N TYR A 592 4.98 -25.60 -19.75
CA TYR A 592 4.78 -24.16 -19.87
C TYR A 592 4.18 -23.78 -21.23
N LEU A 593 2.88 -23.52 -21.28
CA LEU A 593 2.19 -23.06 -22.49
C LEU A 593 2.23 -21.54 -22.56
N GLN A 594 2.95 -20.99 -23.55
CA GLN A 594 3.00 -19.56 -23.81
C GLN A 594 1.92 -19.18 -24.83
N LEU A 595 1.10 -18.20 -24.48
CA LEU A 595 -0.02 -17.69 -25.27
C LEU A 595 0.23 -16.22 -25.64
N SER A 596 -0.08 -15.83 -26.86
CA SER A 596 0.04 -14.44 -27.32
C SER A 596 -0.94 -14.10 -28.46
N ALA A 597 -1.05 -12.82 -28.79
CA ALA A 597 -1.94 -12.28 -29.85
C ALA A 597 -3.42 -12.64 -29.64
N MET A 598 -3.86 -12.70 -28.38
CA MET A 598 -5.24 -13.01 -28.02
C MET A 598 -6.17 -11.80 -28.22
N GLN A 599 -7.41 -12.07 -28.63
CA GLN A 599 -8.51 -11.11 -28.70
C GLN A 599 -9.50 -11.33 -27.54
N GLU A 600 -10.49 -10.46 -27.38
CA GLU A 600 -11.46 -10.50 -26.28
C GLU A 600 -12.23 -11.83 -26.09
N GLY A 601 -12.62 -12.08 -24.84
CA GLY A 601 -13.48 -13.14 -24.35
C GLY A 601 -12.75 -14.42 -23.92
N ASP A 602 -13.55 -15.44 -23.62
CA ASP A 602 -13.08 -16.68 -22.97
C ASP A 602 -12.36 -17.66 -23.91
N TYR A 603 -11.23 -18.18 -23.46
CA TYR A 603 -10.47 -19.29 -24.05
C TYR A 603 -10.43 -20.43 -23.04
N THR A 604 -10.58 -21.69 -23.46
CA THR A 604 -10.35 -22.86 -22.61
C THR A 604 -9.25 -23.71 -23.23
N PHE A 605 -8.20 -23.99 -22.47
CA PHE A 605 -7.09 -24.84 -22.88
C PHE A 605 -7.16 -26.17 -22.14
N GLN A 606 -6.85 -27.26 -22.85
CA GLN A 606 -6.78 -28.59 -22.27
C GLN A 606 -5.31 -29.03 -22.23
N LEU A 607 -4.83 -29.36 -21.03
CA LEU A 607 -3.57 -30.07 -20.83
C LEU A 607 -3.84 -31.57 -20.79
N THR A 608 -3.06 -32.34 -21.54
CA THR A 608 -2.90 -33.79 -21.40
C THR A 608 -1.50 -34.10 -20.87
N VAL A 609 -1.38 -34.99 -19.90
CA VAL A 609 -0.09 -35.56 -19.46
C VAL A 609 -0.06 -37.06 -19.66
N THR A 610 1.13 -37.61 -19.92
CA THR A 610 1.37 -39.05 -20.07
C THR A 610 2.59 -39.45 -19.22
N ASP A 611 2.47 -40.54 -18.47
CA ASP A 611 3.53 -41.15 -17.65
C ASP A 611 4.46 -42.06 -18.47
N SER A 612 5.45 -42.67 -17.82
CA SER A 612 6.35 -43.66 -18.45
C SER A 612 5.64 -44.96 -18.86
N ALA A 613 4.53 -45.33 -18.20
CA ALA A 613 3.71 -46.50 -18.47
C ALA A 613 2.70 -46.32 -19.65
N ARG A 614 2.56 -45.09 -20.16
CA ARG A 614 1.60 -44.62 -21.18
C ARG A 614 0.15 -44.44 -20.71
N GLN A 615 -0.11 -44.40 -19.41
CA GLN A 615 -1.38 -43.92 -18.86
C GLN A 615 -1.50 -42.40 -19.09
N ARG A 616 -2.72 -41.89 -19.07
CA ARG A 616 -3.01 -40.49 -19.43
C ARG A 616 -4.03 -39.83 -18.52
N SER A 617 -3.88 -38.52 -18.38
CA SER A 617 -4.75 -37.67 -17.57
C SER A 617 -4.92 -36.31 -18.22
N THR A 618 -6.05 -35.65 -18.00
CA THR A 618 -6.38 -34.36 -18.64
C THR A 618 -6.99 -33.36 -17.68
N ALA A 619 -6.55 -32.11 -17.76
CA ALA A 619 -7.15 -30.98 -17.05
C ALA A 619 -7.50 -29.85 -18.03
N GLU A 620 -8.53 -29.07 -17.73
CA GLU A 620 -8.86 -27.83 -18.45
C GLU A 620 -8.58 -26.61 -17.58
N VAL A 621 -8.23 -25.50 -18.23
CA VAL A 621 -8.08 -24.18 -17.62
C VAL A 621 -8.73 -23.12 -18.52
N THR A 622 -9.52 -22.23 -17.94
CA THR A 622 -10.17 -21.11 -18.66
C THR A 622 -9.39 -19.82 -18.45
N LEU A 623 -9.19 -19.08 -19.53
CA LEU A 623 -8.54 -17.79 -19.60
C LEU A 623 -9.53 -16.77 -20.19
N ILE A 624 -9.90 -15.76 -19.41
CA ILE A 624 -10.82 -14.69 -19.81
C ILE A 624 -9.99 -13.49 -20.27
N VAL A 625 -10.08 -13.12 -21.55
CA VAL A 625 -9.47 -11.87 -22.05
C VAL A 625 -10.52 -10.76 -21.98
N GLN A 626 -10.31 -9.78 -21.11
CA GLN A 626 -11.24 -8.67 -20.91
C GLN A 626 -10.88 -7.48 -21.83
N PRO A 627 -11.86 -6.68 -22.26
CA PRO A 627 -11.58 -5.43 -22.97
C PRO A 627 -10.75 -4.49 -22.09
N GLU A 628 -10.09 -3.53 -22.71
CA GLU A 628 -9.29 -2.54 -22.01
C GLU A 628 -10.19 -1.67 -21.10
N ASN A 629 -9.79 -1.49 -19.85
CA ASN A 629 -10.56 -0.69 -18.91
C ASN A 629 -10.36 0.80 -19.22
N ASN A 630 -11.44 1.47 -19.61
CA ASN A 630 -11.46 2.88 -19.98
C ASN A 630 -12.58 3.60 -19.22
N SER A 631 -12.28 4.75 -18.63
CA SER A 631 -13.24 5.57 -17.90
C SER A 631 -13.69 6.77 -18.76
N PRO A 632 -14.86 7.37 -18.54
CA PRO A 632 -15.18 8.64 -19.18
C PRO A 632 -14.28 9.76 -18.63
N PRO A 633 -13.86 10.73 -19.46
CA PRO A 633 -13.00 11.83 -19.04
C PRO A 633 -13.65 12.68 -17.94
N VAL A 634 -12.84 13.40 -17.17
CA VAL A 634 -13.27 14.37 -16.17
C VAL A 634 -13.02 15.78 -16.69
N ALA A 635 -14.10 16.46 -17.09
CA ALA A 635 -14.06 17.85 -17.53
C ALA A 635 -13.80 18.80 -16.34
N VAL A 636 -12.86 19.73 -16.49
CA VAL A 636 -12.56 20.77 -15.49
C VAL A 636 -12.38 22.11 -16.19
N ALA A 637 -13.43 22.94 -16.23
CA ALA A 637 -13.44 24.24 -16.94
C ALA A 637 -12.67 25.38 -16.25
N GLY A 638 -12.04 25.13 -15.10
CA GLY A 638 -11.42 26.15 -14.26
C GLY A 638 -12.41 26.82 -13.29
N PRO A 639 -11.92 27.73 -12.43
CA PRO A 639 -12.75 28.45 -11.46
C PRO A 639 -13.43 29.68 -12.08
N ASP A 640 -14.59 30.07 -11.53
CA ASP A 640 -15.34 31.27 -11.90
C ASP A 640 -14.49 32.54 -11.88
N LYS A 641 -14.77 33.46 -12.81
CA LYS A 641 -14.01 34.70 -13.00
C LYS A 641 -14.89 35.93 -12.84
N GLU A 642 -14.35 36.92 -12.14
CA GLU A 642 -14.88 38.29 -12.20
C GLU A 642 -13.91 39.18 -12.98
N LEU A 643 -14.46 40.06 -13.83
CA LEU A 643 -13.72 41.07 -14.59
C LEU A 643 -14.33 42.45 -14.30
N THR A 644 -13.51 43.50 -14.33
CA THR A 644 -13.98 44.89 -14.26
C THR A 644 -13.92 45.49 -15.66
N PHE A 645 -15.03 46.04 -16.14
CA PHE A 645 -15.06 46.81 -17.38
C PHE A 645 -14.10 48.02 -17.25
N PRO A 646 -13.23 48.32 -18.24
CA PRO A 646 -13.28 47.96 -19.67
C PRO A 646 -12.57 46.66 -20.08
N VAL A 647 -12.26 45.73 -19.17
CA VAL A 647 -11.63 44.44 -19.55
C VAL A 647 -12.64 43.49 -20.21
N GLU A 648 -12.79 43.62 -21.53
CA GLU A 648 -13.73 42.85 -22.36
C GLU A 648 -13.25 41.46 -22.82
N SER A 649 -12.15 40.94 -22.27
CA SER A 649 -11.57 39.65 -22.71
C SER A 649 -10.88 38.85 -21.60
N THR A 650 -10.86 37.52 -21.75
CA THR A 650 -10.12 36.59 -20.88
C THR A 650 -9.91 35.24 -21.57
N THR A 651 -8.99 34.42 -21.06
CA THR A 651 -8.87 33.00 -21.41
C THR A 651 -9.86 32.12 -20.63
N LEU A 652 -10.16 30.95 -21.18
CA LEU A 652 -10.83 29.82 -20.53
C LEU A 652 -9.81 28.67 -20.44
N ASP A 653 -9.63 28.02 -19.29
CA ASP A 653 -8.57 27.03 -19.06
C ASP A 653 -9.14 25.68 -18.61
N GLY A 654 -9.13 24.73 -19.56
CA GLY A 654 -9.58 23.35 -19.42
C GLY A 654 -8.44 22.35 -19.24
N SER A 655 -7.18 22.82 -19.14
CA SER A 655 -5.98 21.97 -19.11
C SER A 655 -5.87 21.03 -17.91
N LYS A 656 -6.72 21.23 -16.89
CA LYS A 656 -6.84 20.36 -15.69
C LYS A 656 -7.81 19.21 -15.87
N SER A 657 -8.50 19.13 -17.01
CA SER A 657 -9.32 17.98 -17.39
C SER A 657 -8.42 16.75 -17.56
N GLN A 658 -8.87 15.59 -17.06
CA GLN A 658 -8.05 14.37 -16.98
C GLN A 658 -8.86 13.16 -17.43
N ASP A 659 -8.15 12.11 -17.84
CA ASP A 659 -8.67 10.87 -18.43
C ASP A 659 -7.64 9.76 -18.21
N ASP A 660 -8.05 8.49 -18.13
CA ASP A 660 -7.13 7.36 -17.90
C ASP A 660 -6.39 6.89 -19.17
N GLN A 661 -6.83 7.29 -20.36
CA GLN A 661 -6.17 6.95 -21.64
C GLN A 661 -5.75 8.17 -22.48
N GLY A 662 -6.45 9.30 -22.32
CA GLY A 662 -6.08 10.61 -22.84
C GLY A 662 -7.20 11.35 -23.56
N ILE A 663 -7.39 12.63 -23.23
CA ILE A 663 -8.36 13.50 -23.90
C ILE A 663 -7.85 13.87 -25.30
N VAL A 664 -8.59 13.47 -26.33
CA VAL A 664 -8.25 13.76 -27.75
C VAL A 664 -9.07 14.91 -28.34
N PHE A 665 -10.13 15.34 -27.65
CA PHE A 665 -11.05 16.37 -28.12
C PHE A 665 -11.48 17.30 -26.98
N TYR A 666 -11.40 18.61 -27.22
CA TYR A 666 -11.94 19.67 -26.37
C TYR A 666 -12.95 20.47 -27.19
N GLN A 667 -14.01 20.97 -26.54
CA GLN A 667 -14.97 21.87 -27.16
C GLN A 667 -15.50 22.89 -26.15
N TRP A 668 -15.22 24.16 -26.39
CA TRP A 668 -15.76 25.30 -25.67
C TRP A 668 -16.94 25.95 -26.40
N GLU A 669 -17.96 26.32 -25.64
CA GLU A 669 -19.15 27.04 -26.12
C GLU A 669 -19.69 27.99 -25.06
N ASN A 670 -20.25 29.12 -25.48
CA ASN A 670 -21.06 30.00 -24.64
C ASN A 670 -22.49 29.45 -24.59
N ILE A 671 -23.00 29.16 -23.39
CA ILE A 671 -24.38 28.65 -23.18
C ILE A 671 -25.37 29.73 -22.72
N SER A 672 -24.90 30.89 -22.25
CA SER A 672 -25.72 32.05 -21.93
C SER A 672 -24.88 33.30 -21.67
N GLY A 673 -25.44 34.49 -21.95
CA GLY A 673 -24.88 35.79 -21.61
C GLY A 673 -25.77 36.94 -22.09
N PRO A 674 -25.47 38.19 -21.67
CA PRO A 674 -26.22 39.37 -22.12
C PRO A 674 -25.97 39.74 -23.60
N SER A 675 -24.82 39.36 -24.16
CA SER A 675 -24.42 39.61 -25.54
C SER A 675 -23.93 38.34 -26.24
N SER A 676 -23.78 38.40 -27.56
CA SER A 676 -22.86 37.49 -28.26
C SER A 676 -21.41 37.84 -27.93
N VAL A 677 -20.53 36.85 -28.03
CA VAL A 677 -19.09 36.96 -27.77
C VAL A 677 -18.32 36.30 -28.91
N GLN A 678 -17.06 36.67 -29.13
CA GLN A 678 -16.17 35.94 -30.04
C GLN A 678 -15.30 34.98 -29.24
N MET A 679 -15.03 33.79 -29.80
CA MET A 679 -14.23 32.75 -29.13
C MET A 679 -13.20 32.15 -30.10
N GLU A 680 -11.95 32.09 -29.66
CA GLU A 680 -10.84 31.50 -30.40
C GLU A 680 -10.30 30.25 -29.69
N ASN A 681 -9.76 29.31 -30.46
CA ASN A 681 -9.19 28.04 -29.95
C ASN A 681 -10.21 27.20 -29.16
N THR A 682 -11.48 27.23 -29.57
CA THR A 682 -12.58 26.48 -28.93
C THR A 682 -12.41 24.97 -28.99
N ASP A 683 -11.58 24.48 -29.91
CA ASP A 683 -11.16 23.09 -30.13
C ASP A 683 -10.04 22.61 -29.19
N LYS A 684 -9.54 23.48 -28.30
CA LYS A 684 -8.32 23.23 -27.48
C LYS A 684 -8.58 23.35 -25.99
N ALA A 685 -7.64 22.82 -25.21
CA ALA A 685 -7.67 22.91 -23.75
C ALA A 685 -7.74 24.36 -23.23
N ILE A 686 -7.11 25.31 -23.91
CA ILE A 686 -7.18 26.74 -23.58
C ILE A 686 -7.83 27.48 -24.75
N ALA A 687 -8.96 28.14 -24.48
CA ALA A 687 -9.66 29.03 -25.39
C ALA A 687 -9.50 30.49 -24.96
N THR A 688 -9.78 31.43 -25.86
CA THR A 688 -9.84 32.88 -25.55
C THR A 688 -11.23 33.41 -25.93
N VAL A 689 -11.81 34.25 -25.08
CA VAL A 689 -13.09 34.93 -25.33
C VAL A 689 -12.90 36.45 -25.30
N THR A 690 -13.54 37.15 -26.24
CA THR A 690 -13.46 38.61 -26.42
C THR A 690 -14.85 39.20 -26.71
N GLY A 691 -15.01 40.51 -26.43
CA GLY A 691 -16.29 41.21 -26.58
C GLY A 691 -17.25 40.98 -25.42
N LEU A 692 -16.72 40.77 -24.21
CA LEU A 692 -17.51 40.63 -22.99
C LEU A 692 -17.99 42.02 -22.50
N GLN A 693 -19.31 42.16 -22.34
CA GLN A 693 -19.98 43.35 -21.81
C GLN A 693 -20.44 43.12 -20.36
N VAL A 694 -20.87 44.18 -19.67
CA VAL A 694 -21.32 44.10 -18.26
C VAL A 694 -22.48 43.09 -18.11
N GLY A 695 -22.33 42.16 -17.16
CA GLY A 695 -23.27 41.07 -16.88
C GLY A 695 -22.56 39.71 -16.68
N THR A 696 -23.34 38.64 -16.56
CA THR A 696 -22.82 37.27 -16.33
C THR A 696 -23.01 36.39 -17.56
N TYR A 697 -21.93 35.73 -17.95
CA TYR A 697 -21.86 34.71 -18.99
C TYR A 697 -21.62 33.33 -18.36
N HIS A 698 -22.05 32.28 -19.05
CA HIS A 698 -21.70 30.90 -18.72
C HIS A 698 -21.12 30.20 -19.95
N PHE A 699 -20.01 29.49 -19.74
CA PHE A 699 -19.29 28.73 -20.76
C PHE A 699 -19.28 27.25 -20.38
N ARG A 700 -19.55 26.37 -21.34
CA ARG A 700 -19.43 24.93 -21.17
C ARG A 700 -18.18 24.43 -21.89
N LEU A 701 -17.34 23.71 -21.16
CA LEU A 701 -16.31 22.84 -21.72
C LEU A 701 -16.90 21.43 -21.85
N THR A 702 -16.72 20.80 -23.01
CA THR A 702 -16.91 19.37 -23.22
C THR A 702 -15.58 18.73 -23.61
N VAL A 703 -15.25 17.57 -23.05
CA VAL A 703 -14.04 16.79 -23.39
C VAL A 703 -14.41 15.36 -23.78
N LYS A 704 -13.60 14.72 -24.63
CA LYS A 704 -13.76 13.31 -25.03
C LYS A 704 -12.43 12.56 -25.14
N ASP A 705 -12.50 11.27 -24.85
CA ASP A 705 -11.43 10.28 -25.03
C ASP A 705 -11.37 9.78 -26.49
N GLN A 706 -10.48 8.81 -26.76
CA GLN A 706 -10.31 8.19 -28.07
C GLN A 706 -11.46 7.23 -28.46
N GLN A 707 -12.26 6.80 -27.48
CA GLN A 707 -13.36 5.83 -27.59
C GLN A 707 -14.72 6.52 -27.82
N GLY A 708 -14.80 7.83 -27.60
CA GLY A 708 -16.00 8.66 -27.75
C GLY A 708 -16.80 8.88 -26.46
N LEU A 709 -16.32 8.45 -25.30
CA LEU A 709 -16.92 8.83 -24.01
C LEU A 709 -16.72 10.33 -23.79
N SER A 710 -17.64 10.97 -23.07
CA SER A 710 -17.67 12.44 -22.96
C SER A 710 -18.10 12.93 -21.60
N SER A 711 -17.52 14.05 -21.17
CA SER A 711 -17.90 14.76 -19.96
C SER A 711 -17.91 16.26 -20.19
N ALA A 712 -18.64 17.01 -19.35
CA ALA A 712 -18.79 18.45 -19.48
C ALA A 712 -18.75 19.16 -18.13
N SER A 713 -18.19 20.38 -18.15
CA SER A 713 -18.02 21.27 -17.00
C SER A 713 -18.45 22.68 -17.39
N VAL A 714 -18.99 23.45 -16.45
CA VAL A 714 -19.47 24.82 -16.69
C VAL A 714 -18.68 25.80 -15.82
N LEU A 715 -18.36 26.94 -16.42
CA LEU A 715 -17.63 28.07 -15.86
C LEU A 715 -18.50 29.33 -16.01
N SER A 716 -18.64 30.15 -14.96
CA SER A 716 -19.25 31.48 -15.07
C SER A 716 -18.20 32.60 -15.13
N ILE A 717 -18.55 33.66 -15.85
CA ILE A 717 -17.73 34.88 -15.97
C ILE A 717 -18.64 36.09 -15.78
N THR A 718 -18.42 36.87 -14.72
CA THR A 718 -19.18 38.08 -14.43
C THR A 718 -18.32 39.31 -14.69
N VAL A 719 -18.69 40.09 -15.71
CA VAL A 719 -18.14 41.43 -15.92
C VAL A 719 -18.96 42.42 -15.10
N LYS A 720 -18.31 43.17 -14.22
CA LYS A 720 -18.91 44.25 -13.45
C LYS A 720 -18.46 45.60 -14.02
N GLU A 721 -19.33 46.59 -13.91
CA GLU A 721 -18.92 47.98 -14.07
C GLU A 721 -18.10 48.42 -12.85
N GLU A 722 -17.17 49.35 -13.05
CA GLU A 722 -16.34 49.88 -11.98
C GLU A 722 -17.11 50.94 -11.19
N ASN A 723 -17.35 50.69 -9.89
CA ASN A 723 -17.98 51.65 -9.00
C ASN A 723 -17.24 52.99 -9.01
N ASN A 724 -17.97 54.06 -9.30
CA ASN A 724 -17.55 55.46 -9.14
C ASN A 724 -18.35 56.08 -8.00
N SER A 725 -17.70 56.85 -7.14
CA SER A 725 -18.38 57.86 -6.33
C SER A 725 -18.24 59.21 -7.02
N PRO A 726 -19.23 60.12 -6.95
CA PRO A 726 -18.98 61.50 -7.34
C PRO A 726 -17.94 62.13 -6.38
N PRO A 727 -17.07 63.03 -6.89
CA PRO A 727 -16.06 63.69 -6.07
C PRO A 727 -16.70 64.56 -4.98
N ARG A 728 -15.92 64.95 -3.97
CA ARG A 728 -16.32 65.91 -2.94
C ARG A 728 -15.46 67.16 -3.02
N ALA A 729 -16.10 68.29 -3.26
CA ALA A 729 -15.47 69.60 -3.26
C ALA A 729 -15.13 70.07 -1.84
N HIS A 730 -14.02 70.78 -1.70
CA HIS A 730 -13.67 71.46 -0.46
C HIS A 730 -12.96 72.79 -0.75
N ALA A 731 -13.67 73.91 -0.64
CA ALA A 731 -13.25 75.21 -1.18
C ALA A 731 -12.46 76.10 -0.19
N GLY A 732 -12.04 75.55 0.96
CA GLY A 732 -11.32 76.29 2.01
C GLY A 732 -12.20 77.17 2.93
N GLY A 733 -13.46 77.43 2.55
CA GLY A 733 -14.46 78.05 3.43
C GLY A 733 -14.31 79.57 3.58
N LYS A 734 -14.32 80.10 4.82
CA LYS A 734 -14.37 81.55 5.07
C LYS A 734 -13.04 82.17 5.49
N HIS A 735 -12.59 83.14 4.70
CA HIS A 735 -11.44 83.99 4.96
C HIS A 735 -11.87 85.42 5.30
N VAL A 736 -11.05 86.12 6.09
CA VAL A 736 -11.23 87.56 6.39
C VAL A 736 -9.92 88.27 6.09
N LEU A 737 -9.99 89.25 5.19
CA LEU A 737 -8.88 90.07 4.74
C LEU A 737 -9.03 91.49 5.29
N VAL A 738 -7.93 92.18 5.57
CA VAL A 738 -7.96 93.57 6.04
C VAL A 738 -6.98 94.39 5.21
N LEU A 739 -7.47 95.45 4.58
CA LEU A 739 -6.65 96.38 3.81
C LEU A 739 -5.58 97.02 4.73
N PRO A 740 -4.37 97.34 4.22
CA PRO A 740 -3.97 97.41 2.82
C PRO A 740 -3.62 96.08 2.15
N ASN A 741 -3.65 94.94 2.86
CA ASN A 741 -3.47 93.65 2.18
C ASN A 741 -4.69 93.39 1.27
N ASN A 742 -4.44 93.26 -0.03
CA ASN A 742 -5.45 93.15 -1.08
C ASN A 742 -5.28 91.87 -1.93
N SER A 743 -4.58 90.88 -1.39
CA SER A 743 -4.41 89.55 -2.01
C SER A 743 -4.78 88.43 -1.04
N VAL A 744 -5.27 87.32 -1.57
CA VAL A 744 -5.59 86.09 -0.81
C VAL A 744 -5.46 84.87 -1.72
N THR A 745 -5.19 83.72 -1.11
CA THR A 745 -5.23 82.41 -1.76
C THR A 745 -6.34 81.57 -1.13
N LEU A 746 -7.16 80.92 -1.94
CA LEU A 746 -8.19 79.97 -1.50
C LEU A 746 -7.73 78.57 -1.88
N ASP A 747 -7.66 77.69 -0.89
CA ASP A 747 -7.11 76.34 -1.07
C ASP A 747 -8.25 75.34 -1.26
N GLY A 748 -8.31 74.79 -2.48
CA GLY A 748 -9.25 73.76 -2.92
C GLY A 748 -8.66 72.35 -2.92
N SER A 749 -7.37 72.19 -2.57
CA SER A 749 -6.64 70.91 -2.65
C SER A 749 -7.10 69.86 -1.64
N GLY A 750 -7.92 70.25 -0.66
CA GLY A 750 -8.63 69.33 0.24
C GLY A 750 -9.85 68.63 -0.38
N SER A 751 -10.15 68.88 -1.65
CA SER A 751 -11.17 68.14 -2.41
C SER A 751 -10.70 66.71 -2.67
N ALA A 752 -11.61 65.72 -2.60
CA ALA A 752 -11.24 64.30 -2.67
C ALA A 752 -12.26 63.44 -3.42
N ASP A 753 -11.77 62.38 -4.06
CA ASP A 753 -12.52 61.46 -4.92
C ASP A 753 -12.05 60.00 -4.71
N ASP A 754 -12.76 58.99 -5.23
CA ASP A 754 -12.34 57.58 -5.15
C ASP A 754 -11.56 57.05 -6.37
N GLN A 755 -11.48 57.80 -7.47
CA GLN A 755 -10.62 57.50 -8.63
C GLN A 755 -9.68 58.65 -9.03
N GLY A 756 -10.01 59.91 -8.69
CA GLY A 756 -9.14 61.08 -8.84
C GLY A 756 -9.82 62.27 -9.52
N ILE A 757 -9.51 63.48 -9.03
CA ILE A 757 -10.04 64.74 -9.60
C ILE A 757 -9.21 65.14 -10.83
N VAL A 758 -9.86 65.20 -12.00
CA VAL A 758 -9.23 65.53 -13.28
C VAL A 758 -9.29 67.04 -13.59
N SER A 759 -10.24 67.78 -13.00
CA SER A 759 -10.31 69.23 -13.16
C SER A 759 -10.90 69.98 -11.97
N TYR A 760 -10.41 71.20 -11.79
CA TYR A 760 -10.86 72.21 -10.82
C TYR A 760 -11.36 73.43 -11.60
N LEU A 761 -12.45 74.08 -11.14
CA LEU A 761 -12.97 75.30 -11.75
C LEU A 761 -13.58 76.22 -10.69
N TRP A 762 -13.00 77.40 -10.50
CA TRP A 762 -13.47 78.42 -9.57
C TRP A 762 -14.34 79.47 -10.25
N ILE A 763 -15.62 79.50 -9.91
CA ILE A 763 -16.61 80.43 -10.48
C ILE A 763 -16.89 81.53 -9.47
N ARG A 764 -16.55 82.79 -9.79
CA ARG A 764 -16.95 83.94 -8.95
C ARG A 764 -18.47 84.14 -9.00
N ASP A 765 -19.09 84.27 -7.84
CA ASP A 765 -20.51 84.59 -7.75
C ASP A 765 -20.80 86.02 -8.26
N GLY A 766 -21.86 86.19 -9.05
CA GLY A 766 -22.25 87.47 -9.64
C GLY A 766 -22.67 88.57 -8.65
N GLN A 767 -22.85 88.26 -7.35
CA GLN A 767 -23.03 89.26 -6.29
C GLN A 767 -21.70 89.78 -5.71
N SER A 768 -20.56 89.17 -6.05
CA SER A 768 -19.23 89.59 -5.60
C SER A 768 -18.78 90.90 -6.27
N PRO A 769 -17.88 91.68 -5.63
CA PRO A 769 -17.25 92.81 -6.29
C PRO A 769 -16.51 92.40 -7.58
N ALA A 770 -16.65 93.24 -8.61
CA ALA A 770 -16.01 93.02 -9.91
C ALA A 770 -14.49 93.26 -9.87
N ALA A 771 -14.01 94.18 -9.03
CA ALA A 771 -12.58 94.41 -8.81
C ALA A 771 -11.97 93.24 -8.03
N GLY A 772 -10.71 92.92 -8.33
CA GLY A 772 -10.00 91.77 -7.78
C GLY A 772 -9.73 90.75 -8.88
N ASP A 773 -8.46 90.53 -9.19
CA ASP A 773 -8.00 89.85 -10.40
C ASP A 773 -7.49 88.44 -10.08
N VAL A 774 -7.84 87.46 -10.92
CA VAL A 774 -7.31 86.09 -10.84
C VAL A 774 -5.88 86.07 -11.37
N ILE A 775 -4.95 85.52 -10.60
CA ILE A 775 -3.54 85.46 -11.00
C ILE A 775 -3.28 84.14 -11.76
N HIS A 776 -2.49 84.20 -12.83
CA HIS A 776 -1.96 83.06 -13.60
C HIS A 776 -2.94 82.07 -14.25
N GLY A 777 -4.27 82.25 -14.12
CA GLY A 777 -5.26 81.23 -14.54
C GLY A 777 -5.55 80.19 -13.45
N SER A 778 -5.23 80.52 -12.19
CA SER A 778 -5.50 79.70 -11.00
C SER A 778 -6.99 79.47 -10.71
N ASP A 779 -7.89 80.03 -11.51
CA ASP A 779 -9.31 79.64 -11.54
C ASP A 779 -9.54 78.24 -12.14
N HIS A 780 -8.52 77.64 -12.77
CA HIS A 780 -8.54 76.26 -13.26
C HIS A 780 -7.61 75.32 -12.47
N GLU A 781 -7.09 75.79 -11.33
CA GLU A 781 -6.14 75.05 -10.47
C GLU A 781 -6.76 74.73 -9.11
N ALA A 782 -6.14 73.81 -8.36
CA ALA A 782 -6.57 73.46 -7.01
C ALA A 782 -6.44 74.61 -5.99
N VAL A 783 -5.65 75.66 -6.27
CA VAL A 783 -5.46 76.80 -5.35
C VAL A 783 -5.68 78.12 -6.10
N LEU A 784 -6.84 78.75 -5.89
CA LEU A 784 -7.17 80.03 -6.51
C LEU A 784 -6.34 81.16 -5.88
N GLN A 785 -5.70 81.96 -6.72
CA GLN A 785 -4.92 83.14 -6.31
C GLN A 785 -5.60 84.43 -6.76
N LEU A 786 -5.80 85.35 -5.83
CA LEU A 786 -6.48 86.63 -6.05
C LEU A 786 -5.60 87.80 -5.61
N THR A 787 -5.60 88.87 -6.40
CA THR A 787 -4.98 90.17 -6.06
C THR A 787 -5.98 91.31 -6.31
N ASN A 788 -5.60 92.56 -6.06
CA ASN A 788 -6.39 93.76 -6.35
C ASN A 788 -7.79 93.81 -5.69
N LEU A 789 -7.97 93.11 -4.57
CA LEU A 789 -9.23 93.04 -3.84
C LEU A 789 -9.59 94.39 -3.19
N VAL A 790 -10.90 94.70 -3.13
CA VAL A 790 -11.44 95.93 -2.53
C VAL A 790 -12.40 95.62 -1.38
N GLU A 791 -12.75 96.63 -0.59
CA GLU A 791 -13.72 96.55 0.51
C GLU A 791 -15.05 95.93 0.03
N GLY A 792 -15.46 94.80 0.61
CA GLY A 792 -16.61 94.02 0.16
C GLY A 792 -16.59 92.55 0.63
N THR A 793 -17.57 91.76 0.19
CA THR A 793 -17.59 90.30 0.41
C THR A 793 -17.62 89.59 -0.93
N TYR A 794 -16.65 88.71 -1.15
CA TYR A 794 -16.57 87.86 -2.34
C TYR A 794 -17.06 86.46 -2.00
N ILE A 795 -17.68 85.81 -2.99
CA ILE A 795 -18.08 84.41 -2.94
C ILE A 795 -17.55 83.73 -4.21
N PHE A 796 -16.90 82.58 -4.05
CA PHE A 796 -16.41 81.75 -5.14
C PHE A 796 -16.92 80.33 -4.95
N HIS A 797 -17.42 79.71 -6.02
CA HIS A 797 -17.87 78.33 -6.04
C HIS A 797 -16.79 77.49 -6.72
N LEU A 798 -16.17 76.56 -5.98
CA LEU A 798 -15.24 75.58 -6.54
C LEU A 798 -16.04 74.39 -7.04
N LYS A 799 -16.06 74.17 -8.35
CA LYS A 799 -16.46 72.90 -8.96
C LYS A 799 -15.24 72.00 -9.11
N VAL A 800 -15.35 70.74 -8.69
CA VAL A 800 -14.40 69.66 -9.05
C VAL A 800 -15.08 68.64 -9.94
N THR A 801 -14.32 67.96 -10.80
CA THR A 801 -14.85 66.93 -11.72
C THR A 801 -13.82 65.82 -11.94
N ASP A 802 -14.30 64.58 -11.92
CA ASP A 802 -13.49 63.36 -12.03
C ASP A 802 -13.21 62.94 -13.50
N ALA A 803 -12.72 61.71 -13.69
CA ALA A 803 -12.45 61.14 -15.02
C ALA A 803 -13.70 60.65 -15.79
N LYS A 804 -14.83 60.42 -15.11
CA LYS A 804 -16.07 59.90 -15.71
C LYS A 804 -17.08 61.03 -16.03
N GLY A 805 -16.86 62.23 -15.48
CA GLY A 805 -17.66 63.43 -15.66
C GLY A 805 -18.58 63.77 -14.49
N ASP A 806 -18.54 62.99 -13.39
CA ASP A 806 -19.27 63.31 -12.18
C ASP A 806 -18.61 64.48 -11.45
N SER A 807 -19.41 65.27 -10.72
CA SER A 807 -18.94 66.54 -10.18
C SER A 807 -19.73 67.07 -8.99
N ASP A 808 -19.03 67.81 -8.14
CA ASP A 808 -19.55 68.44 -6.92
C ASP A 808 -19.07 69.89 -6.80
N VAL A 809 -19.73 70.68 -5.95
CA VAL A 809 -19.51 72.13 -5.80
C VAL A 809 -19.57 72.56 -4.32
N ASP A 810 -18.49 73.18 -3.83
CA ASP A 810 -18.42 73.84 -2.52
C ASP A 810 -18.13 75.35 -2.69
N SER A 811 -18.37 76.15 -1.65
CA SER A 811 -18.31 77.61 -1.71
C SER A 811 -17.36 78.23 -0.68
N ALA A 812 -16.48 79.10 -1.18
CA ALA A 812 -15.56 79.90 -0.40
C ALA A 812 -16.04 81.35 -0.28
N THR A 813 -15.72 82.01 0.83
CA THR A 813 -16.08 83.42 1.05
C THR A 813 -14.90 84.25 1.56
N VAL A 814 -14.72 85.46 1.02
CA VAL A 814 -13.66 86.39 1.42
C VAL A 814 -14.29 87.71 1.85
N GLU A 815 -14.24 88.00 3.15
CA GLU A 815 -14.70 89.26 3.72
C GLU A 815 -13.53 90.26 3.78
N VAL A 816 -13.50 91.24 2.89
CA VAL A 816 -12.44 92.25 2.78
C VAL A 816 -12.85 93.52 3.52
N ARG A 817 -12.18 93.79 4.64
CA ARG A 817 -12.47 94.91 5.56
C ARG A 817 -11.61 96.15 5.23
N PRO A 818 -12.14 97.36 5.50
CA PRO A 818 -11.40 98.61 5.31
C PRO A 818 -10.16 98.69 6.21
N ASP A 819 -9.16 99.45 5.76
CA ASP A 819 -7.94 99.68 6.54
C ASP A 819 -8.25 100.45 7.84
N PRO A 820 -7.91 99.93 9.03
CA PRO A 820 -8.08 100.66 10.29
C PRO A 820 -7.31 101.99 10.34
N LYS A 821 -6.29 102.18 9.48
CA LYS A 821 -5.50 103.42 9.36
C LYS A 821 -6.01 104.40 8.31
N ARG A 822 -7.10 104.09 7.56
CA ARG A 822 -7.66 104.91 6.46
C ARG A 822 -7.76 106.40 6.79
N SER A 823 -8.22 106.76 8.00
CA SER A 823 -8.35 108.15 8.45
C SER A 823 -7.03 108.94 8.63
N GLY A 824 -5.89 108.27 8.52
CA GLY A 824 -4.53 108.84 8.61
C GLY A 824 -3.73 108.80 7.30
N LEU A 825 -4.30 108.30 6.21
CA LEU A 825 -3.62 108.17 4.92
C LEU A 825 -3.62 109.50 4.12
N VAL A 826 -2.44 109.91 3.66
CA VAL A 826 -2.21 111.06 2.79
C VAL A 826 -1.73 110.56 1.43
N GLU A 827 -2.36 110.99 0.35
CA GLU A 827 -1.88 110.79 -1.01
C GLU A 827 -1.01 111.99 -1.43
N LEU A 828 0.19 111.69 -1.93
CA LEU A 828 1.13 112.66 -2.47
C LEU A 828 1.43 112.30 -3.93
N ILE A 829 1.01 113.17 -4.86
CA ILE A 829 1.20 112.95 -6.30
C ILE A 829 2.48 113.68 -6.75
N LEU A 830 3.40 112.93 -7.32
CA LEU A 830 4.72 113.39 -7.77
C LEU A 830 4.85 113.34 -9.30
N GLN A 831 5.52 114.31 -9.89
CA GLN A 831 5.82 114.35 -11.33
C GLN A 831 7.01 113.43 -11.69
N VAL A 832 6.84 112.12 -11.48
CA VAL A 832 7.75 111.04 -11.88
C VAL A 832 6.92 109.79 -12.21
N GLY A 833 7.24 109.08 -13.29
CA GLY A 833 6.55 107.81 -13.63
C GLY A 833 6.97 106.69 -12.68
N VAL A 834 6.06 105.78 -12.31
CA VAL A 834 6.31 104.84 -11.20
C VAL A 834 7.52 103.92 -11.41
N GLY A 835 7.77 103.47 -12.63
CA GLY A 835 8.96 102.68 -13.00
C GLY A 835 10.29 103.45 -13.00
N GLN A 836 10.27 104.76 -12.75
CA GLN A 836 11.46 105.62 -12.61
C GLN A 836 11.75 106.01 -11.16
N LEU A 837 10.83 105.73 -10.22
CA LEU A 837 11.00 106.00 -8.80
C LEU A 837 11.74 104.83 -8.13
N SER A 838 13.07 104.93 -8.01
CA SER A 838 13.86 103.92 -7.31
C SER A 838 13.70 103.99 -5.79
N GLU A 839 13.96 102.87 -5.11
CA GLU A 839 13.84 102.73 -3.66
C GLU A 839 14.71 103.76 -2.88
N GLN A 840 15.92 104.04 -3.37
CA GLN A 840 16.80 105.07 -2.81
C GLN A 840 16.20 106.48 -2.92
N GLN A 841 15.46 106.77 -4.00
CA GLN A 841 14.78 108.04 -4.21
C GLN A 841 13.52 108.14 -3.33
N LYS A 842 12.79 107.03 -3.12
CA LYS A 842 11.70 106.94 -2.14
C LYS A 842 12.21 107.22 -0.71
N ASP A 843 13.31 106.61 -0.28
CA ASP A 843 13.89 106.88 1.05
C ASP A 843 14.37 108.33 1.21
N THR A 844 14.90 108.91 0.13
CA THR A 844 15.29 110.33 0.09
C THR A 844 14.06 111.25 0.23
N LEU A 845 12.98 110.96 -0.49
CA LEU A 845 11.70 111.65 -0.38
C LEU A 845 11.13 111.57 1.05
N VAL A 846 11.14 110.37 1.67
CA VAL A 846 10.64 110.17 3.05
C VAL A 846 11.40 111.04 4.04
N ARG A 847 12.74 111.13 3.94
CA ARG A 847 13.55 112.02 4.78
C ARG A 847 13.22 113.50 4.56
N GLN A 848 13.00 113.94 3.32
CA GLN A 848 12.60 115.31 3.02
C GLN A 848 11.20 115.63 3.59
N LEU A 849 10.24 114.70 3.46
CA LEU A 849 8.90 114.84 4.05
C LEU A 849 8.95 114.91 5.58
N ALA A 850 9.83 114.13 6.22
CA ALA A 850 10.03 114.15 7.67
C ALA A 850 10.52 115.52 8.16
N VAL A 851 11.45 116.16 7.42
CA VAL A 851 11.90 117.53 7.69
C VAL A 851 10.78 118.57 7.50
N LEU A 852 9.93 118.45 6.48
CA LEU A 852 8.80 119.37 6.26
C LEU A 852 7.73 119.25 7.37
N LEU A 853 7.48 118.02 7.83
CA LEU A 853 6.49 117.69 8.86
C LEU A 853 7.00 117.83 10.30
N ASN A 854 8.32 118.00 10.50
CA ASN A 854 8.99 118.02 11.81
C ASN A 854 8.71 116.73 12.62
N VAL A 855 8.92 115.57 11.97
CA VAL A 855 8.84 114.22 12.55
C VAL A 855 10.11 113.43 12.21
N LEU A 856 10.28 112.21 12.75
CA LEU A 856 11.39 111.34 12.34
C LEU A 856 11.09 110.67 10.99
N ASP A 857 12.11 110.26 10.25
CA ASP A 857 11.93 109.43 9.04
C ASP A 857 11.37 108.03 9.38
N SER A 858 11.62 107.54 10.60
CA SER A 858 10.95 106.37 11.17
C SER A 858 9.43 106.50 11.31
N ASP A 859 8.91 107.72 11.38
CA ASP A 859 7.51 108.00 11.76
C ASP A 859 6.60 108.14 10.53
N ILE A 860 7.20 108.35 9.35
CA ILE A 860 6.52 108.32 8.06
C ILE A 860 6.52 106.89 7.53
N LYS A 861 5.32 106.32 7.35
CA LYS A 861 5.14 104.97 6.79
C LYS A 861 4.45 105.06 5.44
N VAL A 862 5.23 104.92 4.38
CA VAL A 862 4.71 104.67 3.03
C VAL A 862 3.99 103.31 3.03
N GLN A 863 2.75 103.31 2.57
CA GLN A 863 1.87 102.15 2.54
C GLN A 863 1.66 101.63 1.11
N LYS A 864 1.51 102.54 0.14
CA LYS A 864 1.28 102.21 -1.27
C LYS A 864 2.05 103.17 -2.16
N ILE A 865 2.62 102.65 -3.25
CA ILE A 865 3.14 103.43 -4.37
C ILE A 865 2.44 102.90 -5.62
N GLN A 866 1.82 103.79 -6.41
CA GLN A 866 1.09 103.40 -7.61
C GLN A 866 1.24 104.46 -8.71
N ALA A 867 1.10 104.08 -9.98
CA ALA A 867 0.95 105.05 -11.05
C ALA A 867 -0.35 105.85 -10.84
N TYR A 868 -0.26 107.17 -10.99
CA TYR A 868 -1.41 108.07 -11.12
C TYR A 868 -1.61 108.49 -12.58
N SER A 869 -0.51 108.55 -13.35
CA SER A 869 -0.50 108.55 -14.82
C SER A 869 0.86 108.05 -15.32
N ASP A 870 1.03 107.92 -16.64
CA ASP A 870 2.29 107.51 -17.28
C ASP A 870 3.53 108.30 -16.82
N ILE A 871 3.33 109.54 -16.37
CA ILE A 871 4.36 110.49 -15.92
C ILE A 871 4.22 110.91 -14.46
N SER A 872 3.33 110.29 -13.68
CA SER A 872 3.12 110.66 -12.28
C SER A 872 2.81 109.48 -11.35
N THR A 873 3.31 109.58 -10.12
CA THR A 873 3.22 108.53 -9.09
C THR A 873 2.47 109.06 -7.89
N ALA A 874 1.46 108.32 -7.44
CA ALA A 874 0.83 108.54 -6.15
C ALA A 874 1.57 107.72 -5.07
N VAL A 875 2.09 108.42 -4.06
CA VAL A 875 2.69 107.84 -2.86
C VAL A 875 1.70 108.04 -1.71
N VAL A 876 1.12 106.94 -1.22
CA VAL A 876 0.20 106.94 -0.09
C VAL A 876 0.96 106.57 1.18
N PHE A 877 0.90 107.43 2.19
CA PHE A 877 1.60 107.23 3.47
C PHE A 877 0.79 107.74 4.66
N TYR A 878 1.16 107.30 5.86
CA TYR A 878 0.66 107.88 7.11
C TYR A 878 1.82 108.30 8.02
N VAL A 879 1.50 109.12 9.01
CA VAL A 879 2.44 109.57 10.05
C VAL A 879 1.97 109.04 11.40
N GLN A 880 2.88 108.43 12.16
CA GLN A 880 2.61 107.93 13.51
C GLN A 880 3.43 108.74 14.53
N ASN A 881 2.79 109.25 15.59
CA ASN A 881 3.54 109.80 16.73
C ASN A 881 4.06 108.67 17.63
N GLY A 882 5.09 108.97 18.44
CA GLY A 882 5.74 108.02 19.36
C GLY A 882 4.80 107.41 20.40
N HIS A 883 5.26 106.34 21.06
CA HIS A 883 4.43 105.42 21.86
C HIS A 883 3.47 106.10 22.87
N PRO A 884 2.18 105.69 22.93
CA PRO A 884 1.53 104.68 22.09
C PRO A 884 1.32 105.19 20.65
N SER A 885 1.58 104.32 19.66
CA SER A 885 1.71 104.69 18.25
C SER A 885 0.38 105.11 17.58
N THR A 886 -0.07 106.32 17.89
CA THR A 886 -1.29 106.91 17.30
C THR A 886 -0.99 107.50 15.94
N VAL A 887 -1.77 107.10 14.93
CA VAL A 887 -1.71 107.67 13.58
C VAL A 887 -2.31 109.08 13.60
N ILE A 888 -1.60 110.05 13.03
CA ILE A 888 -2.06 111.44 12.90
C ILE A 888 -3.13 111.49 11.80
N LYS A 889 -4.19 112.28 12.01
CA LYS A 889 -5.25 112.47 11.01
C LYS A 889 -4.67 113.03 9.70
N ALA A 890 -5.09 112.43 8.58
CA ALA A 890 -4.61 112.79 7.26
C ALA A 890 -4.76 114.31 6.96
N SER A 891 -5.88 114.89 7.40
CA SER A 891 -6.22 116.31 7.27
C SER A 891 -5.23 117.27 7.92
N ASP A 892 -4.54 116.85 8.99
CA ASP A 892 -3.57 117.69 9.68
C ASP A 892 -2.18 117.59 9.03
N VAL A 893 -1.81 116.40 8.57
CA VAL A 893 -0.58 116.14 7.81
C VAL A 893 -0.64 116.85 6.44
N SER A 894 -1.71 116.67 5.67
CA SER A 894 -1.88 117.28 4.34
C SER A 894 -1.95 118.83 4.41
N ARG A 895 -2.62 119.38 5.43
CA ARG A 895 -2.62 120.83 5.72
C ARG A 895 -1.23 121.36 6.06
N THR A 896 -0.46 120.62 6.86
CA THR A 896 0.91 121.01 7.21
C THR A 896 1.82 120.99 5.99
N LEU A 897 1.74 119.96 5.15
CA LEU A 897 2.49 119.88 3.89
C LEU A 897 2.16 121.02 2.94
N HIS A 898 0.87 121.35 2.71
CA HIS A 898 0.49 122.51 1.89
C HIS A 898 1.15 123.81 2.39
N VAL A 899 1.09 124.09 3.70
CA VAL A 899 1.69 125.31 4.28
C VAL A 899 3.22 125.33 4.12
N GLN A 900 3.89 124.19 4.23
CA GLN A 900 5.35 124.12 4.15
C GLN A 900 5.86 124.12 2.70
N LEU A 901 5.16 123.47 1.77
CA LEU A 901 5.46 123.46 0.33
C LEU A 901 5.16 124.80 -0.36
N LEU A 902 4.36 125.67 0.26
CA LEU A 902 4.18 127.07 -0.15
C LEU A 902 5.23 128.02 0.47
N LYS A 903 5.86 127.65 1.58
CA LYS A 903 6.89 128.47 2.27
C LYS A 903 8.30 128.17 1.79
N GLN A 904 8.63 126.90 1.62
CA GLN A 904 9.86 126.47 0.97
C GLN A 904 9.68 126.54 -0.54
N LYS A 905 10.77 126.74 -1.29
CA LYS A 905 10.69 126.68 -2.75
C LYS A 905 10.29 125.27 -3.19
N ALA A 906 9.57 125.17 -4.31
CA ALA A 906 9.05 123.90 -4.84
C ALA A 906 10.15 122.85 -5.12
N ASP A 907 11.41 123.27 -5.19
CA ASP A 907 12.60 122.45 -5.45
C ASP A 907 13.14 121.72 -4.19
N PHE A 908 12.51 121.87 -3.01
CA PHE A 908 12.97 121.19 -1.78
C PHE A 908 12.79 119.67 -1.81
N LEU A 909 11.71 119.17 -2.43
CA LEU A 909 11.50 117.75 -2.63
C LEU A 909 12.17 117.28 -3.91
N LEU A 910 12.71 116.05 -3.88
CA LEU A 910 13.41 115.40 -4.99
C LEU A 910 12.60 115.34 -6.31
N PHE A 911 11.26 115.32 -6.19
CA PHE A 911 10.34 115.40 -7.30
C PHE A 911 9.32 116.51 -7.06
N LYS A 912 8.95 117.21 -8.13
CA LYS A 912 7.92 118.24 -8.08
C LYS A 912 6.57 117.62 -7.68
N VAL A 913 6.00 118.14 -6.61
CA VAL A 913 4.65 117.79 -6.14
C VAL A 913 3.60 118.39 -7.09
N LEU A 914 2.65 117.56 -7.51
CA LEU A 914 1.49 117.96 -8.29
C LEU A 914 0.25 118.18 -7.40
N ARG A 915 0.10 117.39 -6.34
CA ARG A 915 -1.05 117.40 -5.43
C ARG A 915 -0.70 116.75 -4.09
N VAL A 916 -1.36 117.18 -3.02
CA VAL A 916 -1.39 116.52 -1.71
C VAL A 916 -2.84 116.45 -1.28
N ASP A 917 -3.34 115.30 -0.84
CA ASP A 917 -4.73 115.14 -0.38
C ASP A 917 -4.86 114.04 0.68
N THR A 918 -6.04 113.89 1.28
CA THR A 918 -6.37 112.72 2.11
C THR A 918 -6.85 111.57 1.22
N ALA A 919 -6.35 110.35 1.44
CA ALA A 919 -6.67 109.16 0.64
C ALA A 919 -7.96 108.43 1.09
#